data_AF-L0NB70-F1
#
_entry.id   AF-L0NB70-F1
#
_cell.length_a   1.000
_cell.length_b   1.000
_cell.length_c   1.000
_cell.angle_alpha   90.00
_cell.angle_beta   90.00
_cell.angle_gamma   90.00
#
_symmetry.space_group_name_H-M   'P 1'
#
loop_
_entity.id
_entity.type
_entity.pdbx_description
1 polymer ?
#
loop_
_entity_poly.entity_id
_entity_poly.type
_entity_poly.pdbx_seq_one_letter_code
_entity_poly.pdbx_strand_id
1 'polypeptide(L)'
;MRIVIDGQALQSAKIDEAARKALEELIGGLASAWAQHEVLLALSGLMPDRIPEIRAKFDPLFSRAGIRLWYSVKHVRSGWAPHAWQLSVAQLIREGFLAGLDADLVFVPLPLDGSADDIVFSADRLADIPTAVYLHSRCTSLPASQTARRSLSGASVVFASQDADVNALACSARIERRRIVSLPTDDAALPWIVKELAVLKRDAAEPGEQAKPTLALVTPLPPEQSGISFYCAELVPALSAHYDIDVVVDQAQVVDPWINQHCSIRNLKYFADNAARYDRILYHFGNSRFHQHMFALLDEHPGVVVLHDFFLSGVVSHMDSSEYARGLWTRELYSSHGYAAAKERHFEKNPTDVIWRYPCSGSVLERASGVIVHAQSSRALAGAWFGPDAERKIEVIPHLRAPAAIPERAAARRELDLAASAFVACSFGGIGPTKLNHRLLDAWLASSLSTDENNTLIFVGANEGGYYGRRILETIEAGNCRVPVRMTGWVDEETFRKYLAASDLAIQLRALSRGETSGTVLDCMNSGVPLIVNAHGSMRELPDDAVYMLPDAFDDRELIEALEKMRADKAFRVRIAASASRHVRMNHAPASISAMYRDAIEAFTSRPRNRLPRLASSLAAIVPPAEKDAGEAIAACAALSVQPALAKRQLFIDITAVARRDIKTGIERAVRALLNALLTRPPEGFRVEPVYASGKGFRYARSFTSNLLGIPARKLQDEPIEVRSGDVYFMPDLEHQAVIRNRLTYRALRDHGVSVNFMVHDLLPLKFPQFFPAHAAVTHHAWLEVVAEADRAICVSSTVALELAAWHAQNGGRGTGELVICHSHHGADLVASSPSKGLPRNAYRVLQRLRRAPSFLMVGTVEPRKGHSDILAAFERIWAGGGKEQLVVVGKAGWMLEALIRRLRKHPERDRRLTWIEDASDEYLDQIYASSTCLIAASHGEGFGLPLIEAASKGLPIIARDIPVFREVAGDHAFYFDADSDATRLSETIRAWLQLKQRNRIPDSRLMKWLTWEESAEQLKRHLLCSSPPILLHSSDPPVPSLTAKRVEA
;
A
#
# COMPACT_ATOMS: atom_id res chain seq x y z
N MET A 1 13.36 -3.49 -19.86
CA MET A 1 12.12 -3.21 -20.60
C MET A 1 11.03 -4.06 -20.01
N ARG A 2 9.78 -3.62 -20.10
CA ARG A 2 8.60 -4.40 -19.77
C ARG A 2 7.91 -4.85 -21.05
N ILE A 3 7.82 -6.15 -21.25
CA ILE A 3 7.25 -6.77 -22.45
C ILE A 3 5.98 -7.51 -22.06
N VAL A 4 4.89 -7.26 -22.77
CA VAL A 4 3.61 -7.95 -22.51
C VAL A 4 3.27 -8.87 -23.68
N ILE A 5 3.10 -10.15 -23.39
CA ILE A 5 2.63 -11.15 -24.34
C ILE A 5 1.11 -11.27 -24.19
N ASP A 6 0.34 -10.96 -25.24
CA ASP A 6 -1.11 -11.13 -25.26
C ASP A 6 -1.49 -12.58 -25.63
N GLY A 7 -1.68 -13.41 -24.60
CA GLY A 7 -1.91 -14.85 -24.72
C GLY A 7 -3.34 -15.27 -25.03
N GLN A 8 -4.23 -14.37 -25.46
CA GLN A 8 -5.64 -14.69 -25.76
C GLN A 8 -5.82 -15.91 -26.67
N ALA A 9 -4.92 -16.12 -27.64
CA ALA A 9 -4.97 -17.25 -28.56
C ALA A 9 -4.94 -18.61 -27.81
N LEU A 10 -4.17 -18.73 -26.73
CA LEU A 10 -4.10 -19.97 -25.92
C LEU A 10 -5.47 -20.37 -25.35
N GLN A 11 -6.35 -19.39 -25.13
CA GLN A 11 -7.68 -19.60 -24.55
C GLN A 11 -8.74 -19.99 -25.59
N SER A 12 -8.46 -19.83 -26.89
CA SER A 12 -9.45 -20.06 -27.95
C SER A 12 -9.77 -21.54 -28.17
N ALA A 13 -11.06 -21.90 -28.19
CA ALA A 13 -11.48 -23.25 -28.51
C ALA A 13 -11.22 -23.64 -29.98
N LYS A 14 -10.97 -22.66 -30.87
CA LYS A 14 -10.78 -22.86 -32.32
C LYS A 14 -9.37 -23.28 -32.73
N ILE A 15 -8.36 -23.04 -31.90
CA ILE A 15 -7.01 -23.51 -32.21
C ILE A 15 -6.91 -25.00 -31.89
N ASP A 16 -6.33 -25.78 -32.80
CA ASP A 16 -6.07 -27.20 -32.55
C ASP A 16 -4.94 -27.38 -31.51
N GLU A 17 -4.80 -28.61 -31.01
CA GLU A 17 -3.82 -28.92 -29.97
C GLU A 17 -2.36 -28.75 -30.44
N ALA A 18 -2.09 -28.97 -31.72
CA ALA A 18 -0.73 -28.86 -32.25
C ALA A 18 -0.31 -27.39 -32.37
N ALA A 19 -1.20 -26.53 -32.85
CA ALA A 19 -1.01 -25.08 -32.89
C ALA A 19 -0.89 -24.51 -31.47
N ARG A 20 -1.72 -24.97 -30.52
CA ARG A 20 -1.62 -24.57 -29.11
C ARG A 20 -0.25 -24.91 -28.53
N LYS A 21 0.21 -26.14 -28.70
CA LYS A 21 1.53 -26.57 -28.21
C LYS A 21 2.67 -25.72 -28.78
N ALA A 22 2.62 -25.40 -30.07
CA ALA A 22 3.62 -24.55 -30.72
C ALA A 22 3.62 -23.12 -30.15
N LEU A 23 2.45 -22.55 -29.86
CA LEU A 23 2.35 -21.23 -29.21
C LEU A 23 2.89 -21.26 -27.78
N GLU A 24 2.62 -22.34 -27.04
CA GLU A 24 3.14 -22.49 -25.69
C GLU A 24 4.67 -22.58 -25.66
N GLU A 25 5.26 -23.32 -26.60
CA GLU A 25 6.71 -23.41 -26.79
C GLU A 25 7.30 -22.06 -27.18
N LEU A 26 6.66 -21.31 -28.10
CA LEU A 26 7.08 -19.97 -28.47
C LEU A 26 7.05 -18.99 -27.29
N ILE A 27 5.94 -18.97 -26.53
CA ILE A 27 5.79 -18.08 -25.36
C ILE A 27 6.82 -18.43 -24.28
N GLY A 28 7.03 -19.72 -23.99
CA GLY A 28 8.05 -20.17 -23.05
C GLY A 28 9.48 -19.83 -23.50
N GLY A 29 9.75 -19.95 -24.81
CA GLY A 29 11.01 -19.55 -25.42
C GLY A 29 11.26 -18.03 -25.33
N LEU A 30 10.24 -17.21 -25.61
CA LEU A 30 10.31 -15.75 -25.50
C LEU A 30 10.55 -15.30 -24.06
N ALA A 31 9.80 -15.87 -23.11
CA ALA A 31 9.97 -15.58 -21.67
C ALA A 31 11.41 -15.87 -21.21
N SER A 32 11.99 -16.99 -21.67
CA SER A 32 13.36 -17.38 -21.33
C SER A 32 14.41 -16.48 -22.02
N ALA A 33 14.23 -16.19 -23.31
CA ALA A 33 15.15 -15.33 -24.08
C ALA A 33 15.17 -13.87 -23.59
N TRP A 34 14.11 -13.44 -22.92
CA TRP A 34 13.97 -12.11 -22.33
C TRP A 34 14.03 -12.13 -20.81
N ALA A 35 14.69 -13.11 -20.18
CA ALA A 35 14.84 -13.18 -18.72
C ALA A 35 15.49 -11.92 -18.09
N GLN A 36 16.24 -11.14 -18.86
CA GLN A 36 16.79 -9.83 -18.47
C GLN A 36 15.77 -8.67 -18.51
N HIS A 37 14.54 -8.94 -18.96
CA HIS A 37 13.43 -8.01 -19.05
C HIS A 37 12.29 -8.49 -18.15
N GLU A 38 11.39 -7.56 -17.81
CA GLU A 38 10.17 -7.93 -17.13
C GLU A 38 9.16 -8.39 -18.19
N VAL A 39 8.87 -9.69 -18.23
CA VAL A 39 7.91 -10.26 -19.20
C VAL A 39 6.61 -10.60 -18.47
N LEU A 40 5.49 -10.13 -19.00
CA LEU A 40 4.15 -10.40 -18.46
C LEU A 40 3.32 -11.18 -19.49
N LEU A 41 2.48 -12.10 -19.01
CA LEU A 41 1.50 -12.80 -19.84
C LEU A 41 0.10 -12.23 -19.57
N ALA A 42 -0.51 -11.62 -20.58
CA ALA A 42 -1.87 -11.09 -20.54
C ALA A 42 -2.87 -12.14 -21.03
N LEU A 43 -3.96 -12.37 -20.28
CA LEU A 43 -5.07 -13.25 -20.62
C LEU A 43 -6.40 -12.50 -20.54
N SER A 44 -7.38 -12.93 -21.32
CA SER A 44 -8.74 -12.37 -21.30
C SER A 44 -9.65 -13.14 -20.34
N GLY A 45 -10.30 -12.44 -19.43
CA GLY A 45 -11.36 -12.97 -18.57
C GLY A 45 -12.67 -13.23 -19.30
N LEU A 46 -12.76 -12.91 -20.61
CA LEU A 46 -13.90 -13.30 -21.45
C LEU A 46 -13.88 -14.79 -21.81
N MET A 47 -12.71 -15.45 -21.71
CA MET A 47 -12.51 -16.87 -22.02
C MET A 47 -11.91 -17.62 -20.82
N PRO A 48 -12.68 -17.83 -19.73
CA PRO A 48 -12.15 -18.31 -18.45
C PRO A 48 -11.74 -19.79 -18.42
N ASP A 49 -12.30 -20.63 -19.30
CA ASP A 49 -12.26 -22.09 -19.17
C ASP A 49 -10.84 -22.68 -19.10
N ARG A 50 -9.86 -22.08 -19.80
CA ARG A 50 -8.46 -22.54 -19.81
C ARG A 50 -7.50 -21.71 -18.97
N ILE A 51 -7.99 -20.69 -18.26
CA ILE A 51 -7.13 -19.88 -17.38
C ILE A 51 -6.42 -20.74 -16.31
N PRO A 52 -7.09 -21.69 -15.63
CA PRO A 52 -6.42 -22.51 -14.62
C PRO A 52 -5.27 -23.37 -15.19
N GLU A 53 -5.48 -23.96 -16.37
CA GLU A 53 -4.49 -24.78 -17.07
C GLU A 53 -3.28 -23.95 -17.52
N ILE A 54 -3.52 -22.81 -18.17
CA ILE A 54 -2.47 -21.88 -18.62
C ILE A 54 -1.67 -21.38 -17.42
N ARG A 55 -2.34 -21.00 -16.33
CA ARG A 55 -1.66 -20.56 -15.10
C ARG A 55 -0.75 -21.66 -14.55
N ALA A 56 -1.26 -22.87 -14.35
CA ALA A 56 -0.48 -23.98 -13.81
C ALA A 56 0.80 -24.26 -14.63
N LYS A 57 0.72 -24.11 -15.96
CA LYS A 57 1.83 -24.32 -16.88
C LYS A 57 2.88 -23.20 -16.85
N PHE A 58 2.43 -21.95 -16.84
CA PHE A 58 3.30 -20.78 -17.01
C PHE A 58 3.72 -20.12 -15.68
N ASP A 59 3.12 -20.50 -14.54
CA ASP A 59 3.49 -19.99 -13.22
C ASP A 59 5.00 -20.07 -12.93
N PRO A 60 5.72 -21.17 -13.25
CA PRO A 60 7.16 -21.27 -13.01
C PRO A 60 8.00 -20.27 -13.82
N LEU A 61 7.47 -19.77 -14.96
CA LEU A 61 8.19 -18.87 -15.87
C LEU A 61 7.88 -17.40 -15.60
N PHE A 62 6.63 -17.08 -15.26
CA PHE A 62 6.18 -15.70 -15.09
C PHE A 62 5.96 -15.31 -13.62
N SER A 63 5.93 -16.28 -12.70
CA SER A 63 5.30 -16.18 -11.36
C SER A 63 3.79 -15.94 -11.43
N ARG A 64 3.07 -16.23 -10.34
CA ARG A 64 1.63 -15.95 -10.23
C ARG A 64 1.27 -14.49 -10.47
N ALA A 65 2.19 -13.61 -10.10
CA ALA A 65 2.12 -12.18 -10.31
C ALA A 65 2.75 -11.73 -11.64
N GLY A 66 3.07 -12.60 -12.60
CA GLY A 66 3.39 -12.20 -13.98
C GLY A 66 2.27 -12.49 -14.98
N ILE A 67 1.27 -13.29 -14.60
CA ILE A 67 0.09 -13.57 -15.43
C ILE A 67 -1.05 -12.64 -15.02
N ARG A 68 -1.45 -11.75 -15.93
CA ARG A 68 -2.43 -10.67 -15.73
C ARG A 68 -3.71 -10.93 -16.52
N LEU A 69 -4.86 -10.68 -15.90
CA LEU A 69 -6.16 -10.80 -16.57
C LEU A 69 -6.77 -9.43 -16.78
N TRP A 70 -7.46 -9.27 -17.90
CA TRP A 70 -8.35 -8.15 -18.15
C TRP A 70 -9.77 -8.64 -18.44
N TYR A 71 -10.77 -7.82 -18.18
CA TYR A 71 -12.19 -8.13 -18.33
C TYR A 71 -12.89 -7.08 -19.16
N SER A 72 -14.00 -7.46 -19.79
CA SER A 72 -14.91 -6.51 -20.43
C SER A 72 -16.35 -7.03 -20.36
N VAL A 73 -17.27 -6.26 -20.92
CA VAL A 73 -18.64 -6.69 -21.14
C VAL A 73 -18.66 -7.93 -22.05
N LYS A 74 -19.54 -8.89 -21.76
CA LYS A 74 -19.66 -10.15 -22.51
C LYS A 74 -20.29 -9.94 -23.90
N HIS A 75 -20.22 -10.97 -24.76
CA HIS A 75 -20.82 -11.01 -26.10
C HIS A 75 -20.16 -10.05 -27.10
N VAL A 76 -18.83 -10.08 -27.20
CA VAL A 76 -18.04 -9.20 -28.10
C VAL A 76 -17.88 -9.76 -29.52
N ARG A 77 -18.68 -10.77 -29.89
CA ARG A 77 -18.59 -11.51 -31.15
C ARG A 77 -18.83 -10.61 -32.36
N SER A 78 -17.88 -10.57 -33.29
CA SER A 78 -17.96 -9.77 -34.51
C SER A 78 -18.91 -10.38 -35.56
N GLY A 79 -19.91 -9.62 -36.03
CA GLY A 79 -20.80 -10.02 -37.12
C GLY A 79 -22.30 -9.98 -36.81
N TRP A 80 -22.70 -9.71 -35.57
CA TRP A 80 -24.09 -9.45 -35.19
C TRP A 80 -24.28 -7.93 -34.96
N ALA A 81 -25.12 -7.29 -35.79
CA ALA A 81 -25.38 -5.84 -35.76
C ALA A 81 -25.70 -5.23 -34.37
N PRO A 82 -26.40 -5.90 -33.42
CA PRO A 82 -26.64 -5.31 -32.10
C PRO A 82 -25.39 -5.22 -31.18
N HIS A 83 -24.21 -5.74 -31.58
CA HIS A 83 -23.04 -5.88 -30.69
C HIS A 83 -21.80 -5.01 -30.99
N ALA A 84 -21.90 -4.06 -31.92
CA ALA A 84 -20.74 -3.27 -32.37
C ALA A 84 -20.12 -2.36 -31.30
N TRP A 85 -20.91 -1.87 -30.34
CA TRP A 85 -20.43 -1.01 -29.26
C TRP A 85 -19.72 -1.81 -28.15
N GLN A 86 -20.15 -3.04 -27.84
CA GLN A 86 -19.48 -3.91 -26.87
C GLN A 86 -18.05 -4.27 -27.31
N LEU A 87 -17.85 -4.62 -28.59
CA LEU A 87 -16.51 -4.87 -29.13
C LEU A 87 -15.62 -3.62 -29.01
N SER A 88 -16.18 -2.43 -29.29
CA SER A 88 -15.43 -1.18 -29.16
C SER A 88 -15.05 -0.86 -27.71
N VAL A 89 -15.95 -1.12 -26.76
CA VAL A 89 -15.66 -1.01 -25.32
C VAL A 89 -14.56 -1.99 -24.92
N ALA A 90 -14.62 -3.24 -25.37
CA ALA A 90 -13.62 -4.25 -25.05
C ALA A 90 -12.24 -3.92 -25.61
N GLN A 91 -12.16 -3.39 -26.83
CA GLN A 91 -10.91 -2.91 -27.42
C GLN A 91 -10.28 -1.78 -26.60
N LEU A 92 -11.09 -0.79 -26.18
CA LEU A 92 -10.60 0.30 -25.31
C LEU A 92 -10.15 -0.18 -23.94
N ILE A 93 -10.90 -1.08 -23.29
CA ILE A 93 -10.50 -1.63 -21.98
C ILE A 93 -9.22 -2.45 -22.13
N ARG A 94 -9.08 -3.25 -23.20
CA ARG A 94 -7.85 -4.02 -23.47
C ARG A 94 -6.65 -3.10 -23.66
N GLU A 95 -6.75 -2.08 -24.52
CA GLU A 95 -5.64 -1.14 -24.71
C GLU A 95 -5.35 -0.33 -23.44
N GLY A 96 -6.39 0.04 -22.67
CA GLY A 96 -6.24 0.65 -21.36
C GLY A 96 -5.50 -0.25 -20.38
N PHE A 97 -5.83 -1.54 -20.36
CA PHE A 97 -5.12 -2.53 -19.54
C PHE A 97 -3.65 -2.63 -19.95
N LEU A 98 -3.35 -2.78 -21.24
CA LEU A 98 -1.98 -2.86 -21.75
C LEU A 98 -1.18 -1.58 -21.44
N ALA A 99 -1.79 -0.41 -21.59
CA ALA A 99 -1.19 0.87 -21.23
C ALA A 99 -0.96 1.02 -19.71
N GLY A 100 -1.88 0.51 -18.89
CA GLY A 100 -1.75 0.46 -17.44
C GLY A 100 -0.64 -0.45 -16.94
N LEU A 101 -0.26 -1.46 -17.74
CA LEU A 101 0.92 -2.27 -17.47
C LEU A 101 2.23 -1.54 -17.77
N ASP A 102 2.22 -0.35 -18.38
CA ASP A 102 3.44 0.40 -18.76
C ASP A 102 4.36 -0.43 -19.69
N ALA A 103 3.75 -1.11 -20.67
CA ALA A 103 4.46 -1.96 -21.62
C ALA A 103 5.32 -1.13 -22.57
N ASP A 104 6.61 -1.46 -22.67
CA ASP A 104 7.50 -0.93 -23.72
C ASP A 104 7.20 -1.57 -25.09
N LEU A 105 6.67 -2.80 -25.07
CA LEU A 105 6.37 -3.61 -26.25
C LEU A 105 5.25 -4.59 -25.93
N VAL A 106 4.30 -4.74 -26.86
CA VAL A 106 3.28 -5.80 -26.82
C VAL A 106 3.55 -6.80 -27.93
N PHE A 107 3.60 -8.09 -27.59
CA PHE A 107 3.67 -9.19 -28.54
C PHE A 107 2.35 -9.94 -28.58
N VAL A 108 1.72 -10.01 -29.76
CA VAL A 108 0.43 -10.67 -29.97
C VAL A 108 0.61 -11.88 -30.87
N PRO A 109 0.75 -13.09 -30.30
CA PRO A 109 0.69 -14.32 -31.07
C PRO A 109 -0.75 -14.59 -31.53
N LEU A 110 -0.95 -14.64 -32.86
CA LEU A 110 -2.22 -14.95 -33.52
C LEU A 110 -3.39 -14.03 -33.13
N PRO A 111 -3.45 -12.79 -33.66
CA PRO A 111 -4.64 -11.96 -33.57
C PRO A 111 -5.75 -12.55 -34.46
N LEU A 112 -6.47 -13.52 -33.93
CA LEU A 112 -7.68 -14.03 -34.54
C LEU A 112 -8.82 -13.07 -34.20
N ASP A 113 -9.31 -12.32 -35.17
CA ASP A 113 -10.60 -11.63 -35.07
C ASP A 113 -11.65 -12.48 -35.79
N GLY A 114 -12.62 -13.05 -35.07
CA GLY A 114 -13.60 -13.89 -35.77
C GLY A 114 -14.74 -14.44 -34.95
N SER A 115 -15.87 -13.71 -34.99
CA SER A 115 -17.28 -14.12 -35.09
C SER A 115 -17.90 -15.22 -34.23
N ALA A 116 -17.12 -16.03 -33.51
CA ALA A 116 -17.62 -17.08 -32.62
C ALA A 116 -16.92 -17.17 -31.25
N ASP A 117 -15.70 -16.65 -31.09
CA ASP A 117 -14.97 -16.56 -29.80
C ASP A 117 -14.84 -15.09 -29.36
N ASP A 118 -14.75 -14.83 -28.04
CA ASP A 118 -14.64 -13.49 -27.45
C ASP A 118 -13.18 -12.96 -27.42
N ILE A 119 -12.41 -13.21 -28.50
CA ILE A 119 -11.06 -12.64 -28.70
C ILE A 119 -11.19 -11.18 -29.14
N VAL A 120 -10.33 -10.31 -28.59
CA VAL A 120 -10.35 -8.88 -28.87
C VAL A 120 -8.95 -8.38 -29.25
N PHE A 121 -8.84 -7.76 -30.42
CA PHE A 121 -7.60 -7.14 -30.88
C PHE A 121 -7.80 -5.70 -31.37
N SER A 122 -6.90 -4.82 -30.95
CA SER A 122 -6.70 -3.46 -31.45
C SER A 122 -5.29 -2.97 -31.04
N ALA A 123 -4.71 -2.02 -31.77
CA ALA A 123 -3.36 -1.52 -31.53
C ALA A 123 -3.22 0.01 -31.72
N ASP A 124 -4.34 0.73 -31.92
CA ASP A 124 -4.33 2.13 -32.34
C ASP A 124 -5.52 2.97 -31.84
N ARG A 125 -6.31 2.47 -30.86
CA ARG A 125 -7.54 3.16 -30.43
C ARG A 125 -7.36 4.12 -29.25
N LEU A 126 -6.48 3.79 -28.31
CA LEU A 126 -6.27 4.51 -27.05
C LEU A 126 -4.79 4.77 -26.80
N ALA A 127 -3.93 3.78 -27.07
CA ALA A 127 -2.51 3.86 -26.77
C ALA A 127 -1.65 3.39 -27.95
N ASP A 128 -0.65 4.19 -28.30
CA ASP A 128 0.32 3.87 -29.36
C ASP A 128 1.49 3.10 -28.74
N ILE A 129 1.24 1.83 -28.39
CA ILE A 129 2.25 0.93 -27.84
C ILE A 129 2.88 0.18 -29.01
N PRO A 130 4.22 0.15 -29.13
CA PRO A 130 4.88 -0.71 -30.10
C PRO A 130 4.31 -2.13 -30.02
N THR A 131 3.67 -2.58 -31.09
CA THR A 131 2.92 -3.84 -31.11
C THR A 131 3.44 -4.73 -32.22
N ALA A 132 3.96 -5.89 -31.85
CA ALA A 132 4.42 -6.91 -32.76
C ALA A 132 3.41 -8.06 -32.84
N VAL A 133 3.05 -8.43 -34.06
CA VAL A 133 2.07 -9.47 -34.34
C VAL A 133 2.76 -10.67 -34.97
N TYR A 134 2.44 -11.89 -34.51
CA TYR A 134 2.90 -13.12 -35.14
C TYR A 134 1.74 -13.93 -35.72
N LEU A 135 1.82 -14.25 -37.01
CA LEU A 135 0.84 -15.06 -37.73
C LEU A 135 1.42 -16.47 -37.95
N HIS A 136 0.81 -17.46 -37.30
CA HIS A 136 1.27 -18.85 -37.31
C HIS A 136 0.73 -19.61 -38.54
N SER A 137 1.61 -20.36 -39.24
CA SER A 137 1.30 -20.99 -40.54
C SER A 137 0.10 -21.95 -40.54
N ARG A 138 -0.13 -22.64 -39.41
CA ARG A 138 -1.24 -23.60 -39.23
C ARG A 138 -2.62 -22.97 -38.98
N CYS A 139 -2.72 -21.65 -38.84
CA CYS A 139 -3.98 -20.94 -38.63
C CYS A 139 -4.38 -20.18 -39.90
N THR A 140 -4.77 -20.92 -40.95
CA THR A 140 -5.09 -20.38 -42.28
C THR A 140 -6.52 -19.81 -42.36
N SER A 141 -6.71 -18.63 -41.79
CA SER A 141 -7.54 -17.62 -42.43
C SER A 141 -7.20 -16.26 -41.86
N LEU A 142 -6.61 -15.37 -42.68
CA LEU A 142 -6.67 -13.93 -42.42
C LEU A 142 -8.10 -13.56 -42.01
N PRO A 143 -8.29 -12.70 -41.00
CA PRO A 143 -9.62 -12.32 -40.56
C PRO A 143 -10.50 -11.93 -41.76
N ALA A 144 -11.63 -12.61 -41.93
CA ALA A 144 -12.53 -12.40 -43.08
C ALA A 144 -13.18 -11.01 -43.07
N SER A 145 -13.18 -10.32 -41.92
CA SER A 145 -13.80 -9.01 -41.75
C SER A 145 -12.86 -7.86 -42.10
N GLN A 146 -13.41 -6.83 -42.75
CA GLN A 146 -12.69 -5.58 -43.07
C GLN A 146 -12.20 -4.85 -41.81
N THR A 147 -12.90 -5.02 -40.68
CA THR A 147 -12.56 -4.46 -39.36
C THR A 147 -11.25 -5.01 -38.82
N ALA A 148 -11.05 -6.31 -38.92
CA ALA A 148 -9.85 -6.96 -38.41
C ALA A 148 -8.59 -6.65 -39.22
N ARG A 149 -8.74 -6.46 -40.54
CA ARG A 149 -7.67 -5.94 -41.41
C ARG A 149 -7.31 -4.49 -41.07
N ARG A 150 -8.26 -3.68 -40.59
CA ARG A 150 -8.00 -2.32 -40.08
C ARG A 150 -7.24 -2.36 -38.76
N SER A 151 -7.61 -3.22 -37.82
CA SER A 151 -6.89 -3.35 -36.53
C SER A 151 -5.41 -3.72 -36.69
N LEU A 152 -5.06 -4.54 -37.69
CA LEU A 152 -3.66 -4.90 -38.00
C LEU A 152 -2.83 -3.71 -38.51
N SER A 153 -3.46 -2.66 -39.05
CA SER A 153 -2.74 -1.49 -39.55
C SER A 153 -2.08 -0.64 -38.46
N GLY A 154 -2.48 -0.81 -37.20
CA GLY A 154 -1.82 -0.21 -36.04
C GLY A 154 -0.58 -0.98 -35.56
N ALA A 155 -0.30 -2.18 -36.08
CA ALA A 155 0.88 -2.95 -35.66
C ALA A 155 2.18 -2.34 -36.19
N SER A 156 3.21 -2.33 -35.34
CA SER A 156 4.55 -1.83 -35.69
C SER A 156 5.30 -2.81 -36.60
N VAL A 157 5.13 -4.11 -36.36
CA VAL A 157 5.68 -5.20 -37.19
C VAL A 157 4.73 -6.39 -37.23
N VAL A 158 4.69 -7.08 -38.36
CA VAL A 158 3.95 -8.34 -38.53
C VAL A 158 4.91 -9.42 -39.02
N PHE A 159 5.05 -10.49 -38.26
CA PHE A 159 5.79 -11.69 -38.63
C PHE A 159 4.86 -12.72 -39.25
N ALA A 160 5.20 -13.22 -40.44
CA ALA A 160 4.39 -14.23 -41.16
C ALA A 160 5.30 -15.29 -41.78
N SER A 161 4.90 -16.56 -41.68
CA SER A 161 5.67 -17.70 -42.20
C SER A 161 5.16 -18.25 -43.54
N GLN A 162 4.10 -17.67 -44.12
CA GLN A 162 3.59 -18.03 -45.45
C GLN A 162 3.58 -16.83 -46.41
N ASP A 163 4.11 -17.02 -47.61
CA ASP A 163 4.14 -15.99 -48.67
C ASP A 163 2.73 -15.53 -49.10
N ALA A 164 1.72 -16.39 -49.00
CA ALA A 164 0.34 -16.04 -49.31
C ALA A 164 -0.22 -15.00 -48.33
N ASP A 165 0.10 -15.12 -47.04
CA ASP A 165 -0.34 -14.18 -46.00
C ASP A 165 0.39 -12.83 -46.13
N VAL A 166 1.70 -12.86 -46.41
CA VAL A 166 2.51 -11.65 -46.68
C VAL A 166 1.92 -10.85 -47.85
N ASN A 167 1.57 -11.53 -48.94
CA ASN A 167 0.99 -10.88 -50.13
C ASN A 167 -0.43 -10.36 -49.89
N ALA A 168 -1.27 -11.10 -49.17
CA ALA A 168 -2.64 -10.68 -48.87
C ALA A 168 -2.69 -9.49 -47.88
N LEU A 169 -1.77 -9.40 -46.92
CA LEU A 169 -1.63 -8.26 -46.00
C LEU A 169 -1.13 -7.00 -46.72
N ALA A 170 -0.13 -7.15 -47.59
CA ALA A 170 0.41 -6.04 -48.39
C ALA A 170 -0.65 -5.42 -49.34
N CYS A 171 -1.62 -6.22 -49.78
CA CYS A 171 -2.72 -5.76 -50.64
C CYS A 171 -3.93 -5.18 -49.88
N SER A 172 -4.04 -5.40 -48.57
CA SER A 172 -5.30 -5.13 -47.84
C SER A 172 -5.21 -4.11 -46.69
N ALA A 173 -4.03 -3.66 -46.30
CA ALA A 173 -3.83 -2.74 -45.19
C ALA A 173 -2.85 -1.60 -45.53
N ARG A 174 -2.88 -0.52 -44.74
CA ARG A 174 -1.88 0.58 -44.72
C ARG A 174 -0.49 0.11 -44.22
N ILE A 175 -0.20 -1.19 -44.23
CA ILE A 175 1.05 -1.76 -43.71
C ILE A 175 2.06 -1.79 -44.86
N GLU A 176 3.13 -1.01 -44.74
CA GLU A 176 4.22 -1.04 -45.72
C GLU A 176 4.92 -2.40 -45.71
N ARG A 177 5.34 -2.90 -46.89
CA ARG A 177 6.12 -4.16 -47.00
C ARG A 177 7.34 -4.20 -46.09
N ARG A 178 7.93 -3.04 -45.75
CA ARG A 178 9.08 -2.93 -44.83
C ARG A 178 8.76 -3.33 -43.38
N ARG A 179 7.49 -3.35 -42.98
CA ARG A 179 7.01 -3.73 -41.63
C ARG A 179 6.48 -5.16 -41.56
N ILE A 180 6.54 -5.91 -42.66
CA ILE A 180 6.18 -7.34 -42.70
C ILE A 180 7.46 -8.15 -42.84
N VAL A 181 7.75 -8.99 -41.85
CA VAL A 181 8.93 -9.87 -41.84
C VAL A 181 8.50 -11.28 -42.21
N SER A 182 8.98 -11.77 -43.36
CA SER A 182 8.76 -13.15 -43.79
C SER A 182 9.72 -14.08 -43.05
N LEU A 183 9.17 -15.10 -42.38
CA LEU A 183 9.92 -16.11 -41.63
C LEU A 183 10.11 -17.37 -42.47
N PRO A 184 11.30 -18.02 -42.45
CA PRO A 184 11.55 -19.23 -43.24
C PRO A 184 10.67 -20.42 -42.84
N THR A 185 10.45 -20.61 -41.54
CA THR A 185 9.57 -21.63 -40.92
C THR A 185 9.15 -21.16 -39.52
N ASP A 186 8.06 -21.73 -38.97
CA ASP A 186 7.63 -21.45 -37.59
C ASP A 186 8.69 -21.88 -36.55
N ASP A 187 9.39 -22.99 -36.78
CA ASP A 187 10.45 -23.51 -35.89
C ASP A 187 11.68 -22.59 -35.80
N ALA A 188 11.86 -21.69 -36.78
CA ALA A 188 12.93 -20.69 -36.82
C ALA A 188 12.47 -19.29 -36.38
N ALA A 189 11.22 -19.13 -35.91
CA ALA A 189 10.62 -17.83 -35.62
C ALA A 189 11.29 -17.10 -34.44
N LEU A 190 11.62 -17.83 -33.37
CA LEU A 190 12.09 -17.23 -32.11
C LEU A 190 13.35 -16.35 -32.26
N PRO A 191 14.46 -16.80 -32.88
CA PRO A 191 15.65 -15.95 -33.06
C PRO A 191 15.39 -14.70 -33.90
N TRP A 192 14.52 -14.78 -34.91
CA TRP A 192 14.15 -13.65 -35.77
C TRP A 192 13.28 -12.63 -35.05
N ILE A 193 12.27 -13.10 -34.32
CA ILE A 193 11.40 -12.26 -33.50
C ILE A 193 12.23 -11.49 -32.47
N VAL A 194 13.12 -12.17 -31.75
CA VAL A 194 14.02 -11.53 -30.75
C VAL A 194 14.92 -10.47 -31.41
N LYS A 195 15.47 -10.76 -32.60
CA LYS A 195 16.37 -9.84 -33.32
C LYS A 195 15.64 -8.58 -33.80
N GLU A 196 14.51 -8.73 -34.48
CA GLU A 196 13.76 -7.59 -35.04
C GLU A 196 13.13 -6.72 -33.95
N LEU A 197 12.66 -7.32 -32.87
CA LEU A 197 12.12 -6.58 -31.72
C LEU A 197 13.19 -5.72 -31.02
N ALA A 198 14.47 -6.07 -31.11
CA ALA A 198 15.57 -5.23 -30.61
C ALA A 198 15.77 -3.95 -31.46
N VAL A 199 15.27 -3.92 -32.70
CA VAL A 199 15.44 -2.81 -33.66
C VAL A 199 14.29 -1.81 -33.61
N LEU A 200 13.07 -2.24 -33.22
CA LEU A 200 11.85 -1.41 -33.18
C LEU A 200 11.91 -0.18 -32.26
N LYS A 201 13.01 0.03 -31.53
CA LYS A 201 13.23 1.20 -30.67
C LYS A 201 13.88 2.39 -31.38
N ARG A 202 14.22 2.29 -32.67
CA ARG A 202 15.00 3.32 -33.38
C ARG A 202 14.24 4.26 -34.31
N ASP A 203 12.98 3.98 -34.63
CA ASP A 203 12.19 4.84 -35.53
C ASP A 203 11.12 5.62 -34.75
N ALA A 204 11.56 6.49 -33.83
CA ALA A 204 10.73 7.59 -33.35
C ALA A 204 10.97 8.80 -34.25
N ALA A 205 9.89 9.30 -34.83
CA ALA A 205 9.85 10.30 -35.90
C ALA A 205 10.88 11.43 -35.76
N GLU A 206 11.60 11.72 -36.84
CA GLU A 206 12.30 12.99 -36.99
C GLU A 206 11.28 14.14 -36.94
N PRO A 207 11.47 15.16 -36.08
CA PRO A 207 10.61 16.32 -36.08
C PRO A 207 10.88 17.14 -37.34
N GLY A 208 9.95 17.08 -38.30
CA GLY A 208 9.84 18.11 -39.33
C GLY A 208 9.52 19.46 -38.67
N GLU A 209 9.95 20.56 -39.30
CA GLU A 209 9.70 21.93 -38.85
C GLU A 209 8.19 22.17 -38.61
N GLN A 210 7.77 22.07 -37.35
CA GLN A 210 6.42 22.36 -36.90
C GLN A 210 6.42 23.54 -35.93
N ALA A 211 5.32 24.29 -35.95
CA ALA A 211 5.06 25.36 -34.99
C ALA A 211 5.21 24.86 -33.53
N LYS A 212 5.60 25.76 -32.62
CA LYS A 212 5.78 25.42 -31.20
C LYS A 212 4.48 24.81 -30.62
N PRO A 213 4.53 23.69 -29.88
CA PRO A 213 3.35 23.14 -29.22
C PRO A 213 2.78 24.13 -28.20
N THR A 214 1.47 24.09 -28.03
CA THR A 214 0.78 24.90 -27.02
C THR A 214 0.90 24.29 -25.62
N LEU A 215 1.24 25.10 -24.62
CA LEU A 215 1.44 24.68 -23.23
C LEU A 215 0.58 25.51 -22.28
N ALA A 216 -0.26 24.83 -21.49
CA ALA A 216 -0.89 25.42 -20.32
C ALA A 216 0.03 25.25 -19.10
N LEU A 217 0.51 26.35 -18.54
CA LEU A 217 1.34 26.36 -17.34
C LEU A 217 0.51 26.82 -16.14
N VAL A 218 0.17 25.90 -15.24
CA VAL A 218 -0.66 26.12 -14.06
C VAL A 218 0.25 26.37 -12.84
N THR A 219 0.32 27.61 -12.37
CA THR A 219 1.24 28.02 -11.30
C THR A 219 0.77 29.31 -10.61
N PRO A 220 1.11 29.56 -9.32
CA PRO A 220 1.11 30.93 -8.82
C PRO A 220 2.23 31.75 -9.47
N LEU A 221 2.00 33.04 -9.68
CA LEU A 221 2.98 34.02 -10.19
C LEU A 221 3.09 35.22 -9.25
N PRO A 222 4.12 36.07 -9.35
CA PRO A 222 4.16 37.33 -8.62
C PRO A 222 2.87 38.14 -8.85
N PRO A 223 2.26 38.74 -7.82
CA PRO A 223 2.86 39.13 -6.53
C PRO A 223 2.72 38.11 -5.40
N GLU A 224 2.22 36.89 -5.68
CA GLU A 224 2.09 35.88 -4.63
C GLU A 224 3.46 35.56 -4.01
N GLN A 225 3.54 35.62 -2.68
CA GLN A 225 4.79 35.50 -1.94
C GLN A 225 5.17 34.03 -1.70
N SER A 226 5.56 33.34 -2.77
CA SER A 226 6.00 31.94 -2.75
C SER A 226 7.29 31.78 -3.53
N GLY A 227 8.23 30.94 -3.06
CA GLY A 227 9.45 30.66 -3.83
C GLY A 227 9.16 30.11 -5.24
N ILE A 228 8.03 29.42 -5.39
CA ILE A 228 7.59 28.84 -6.67
C ILE A 228 7.10 29.91 -7.64
N SER A 229 6.48 30.99 -7.15
CA SER A 229 6.00 32.06 -8.03
C SER A 229 7.16 32.77 -8.72
N PHE A 230 8.19 33.12 -7.94
CA PHE A 230 9.43 33.71 -8.47
C PHE A 230 10.19 32.74 -9.37
N TYR A 231 10.28 31.45 -9.01
CA TYR A 231 10.87 30.42 -9.86
C TYR A 231 10.18 30.32 -11.22
N CYS A 232 8.85 30.34 -11.25
CA CYS A 232 8.09 30.24 -12.50
C CYS A 232 8.24 31.50 -13.35
N ALA A 233 8.30 32.68 -12.74
CA ALA A 233 8.60 33.93 -13.44
C ALA A 233 9.97 33.88 -14.16
N GLU A 234 10.94 33.17 -13.57
CA GLU A 234 12.27 32.95 -14.16
C GLU A 234 12.28 31.86 -15.25
N LEU A 235 11.47 30.81 -15.08
CA LEU A 235 11.38 29.67 -16.01
C LEU A 235 10.62 30.01 -17.29
N VAL A 236 9.49 30.72 -17.18
CA VAL A 236 8.55 30.99 -18.30
C VAL A 236 9.25 31.63 -19.52
N PRO A 237 10.10 32.66 -19.37
CA PRO A 237 10.84 33.23 -20.50
C PRO A 237 11.72 32.21 -21.23
N ALA A 238 12.43 31.36 -20.49
CA ALA A 238 13.28 30.34 -21.09
C ALA A 238 12.47 29.22 -21.75
N LEU A 239 11.36 28.82 -21.13
CA LEU A 239 10.48 27.77 -21.65
C LEU A 239 9.73 28.20 -22.92
N SER A 240 9.47 29.49 -23.08
CA SER A 240 8.86 30.07 -24.29
C SER A 240 9.69 29.87 -25.57
N ALA A 241 10.98 29.52 -25.43
CA ALA A 241 11.80 29.11 -26.57
C ALA A 241 11.27 27.83 -27.24
N HIS A 242 10.58 26.96 -26.49
CA HIS A 242 10.12 25.64 -26.96
C HIS A 242 8.60 25.56 -27.14
N TYR A 243 7.82 26.39 -26.42
CA TYR A 243 6.36 26.31 -26.39
C TYR A 243 5.68 27.67 -26.62
N ASP A 244 4.45 27.64 -27.12
CA ASP A 244 3.51 28.78 -27.03
C ASP A 244 2.73 28.65 -25.72
N ILE A 245 2.89 29.61 -24.79
CA ILE A 245 2.53 29.42 -23.38
C ILE A 245 1.34 30.32 -22.99
N ASP A 246 0.28 29.67 -22.50
CA ASP A 246 -0.74 30.31 -21.68
C ASP A 246 -0.47 30.01 -20.21
N VAL A 247 -0.42 31.06 -19.38
CA VAL A 247 -0.29 30.90 -17.93
C VAL A 247 -1.68 30.84 -17.30
N VAL A 248 -1.91 29.82 -16.48
CA VAL A 248 -3.18 29.58 -15.78
C VAL A 248 -2.99 29.87 -14.31
N VAL A 249 -3.73 30.84 -13.78
CA VAL A 249 -3.57 31.33 -12.41
C VAL A 249 -4.92 31.47 -11.69
N ASP A 250 -4.90 31.30 -10.37
CA ASP A 250 -6.06 31.51 -9.48
C ASP A 250 -6.11 32.96 -8.93
N GLN A 251 -4.94 33.62 -8.89
CA GLN A 251 -4.81 35.00 -8.42
C GLN A 251 -5.47 36.01 -9.36
N ALA A 252 -5.88 37.15 -8.80
CA ALA A 252 -6.57 38.20 -9.55
C ALA A 252 -5.67 38.98 -10.53
N GLN A 253 -4.36 39.07 -10.25
CA GLN A 253 -3.40 39.84 -11.05
C GLN A 253 -2.04 39.16 -11.10
N VAL A 254 -1.35 39.32 -12.23
CA VAL A 254 0.05 38.94 -12.44
C VAL A 254 0.83 40.24 -12.67
N VAL A 255 1.89 40.48 -11.89
CA VAL A 255 2.66 41.74 -11.97
C VAL A 255 3.98 41.60 -12.74
N ASP A 256 4.32 40.39 -13.20
CA ASP A 256 5.54 40.18 -13.99
C ASP A 256 5.44 40.85 -15.38
N PRO A 257 6.35 41.78 -15.73
CA PRO A 257 6.25 42.53 -16.98
C PRO A 257 6.44 41.65 -18.22
N TRP A 258 7.34 40.66 -18.16
CA TRP A 258 7.64 39.82 -19.31
C TRP A 258 6.45 38.92 -19.63
N ILE A 259 5.86 38.30 -18.60
CA ILE A 259 4.69 37.41 -18.77
C ILE A 259 3.49 38.17 -19.30
N ASN A 260 3.18 39.36 -18.76
CA ASN A 260 2.06 40.18 -19.24
C ASN A 260 2.20 40.60 -20.73
N GLN A 261 3.43 40.70 -21.23
CA GLN A 261 3.70 41.10 -22.61
C GLN A 261 3.71 39.90 -23.58
N HIS A 262 4.10 38.70 -23.14
CA HIS A 262 4.40 37.57 -24.02
C HIS A 262 3.49 36.36 -23.85
N CYS A 263 2.69 36.27 -22.78
CA CYS A 263 1.80 35.14 -22.50
C CYS A 263 0.35 35.59 -22.38
N SER A 264 -0.60 34.73 -22.78
CA SER A 264 -1.99 34.96 -22.37
C SER A 264 -2.19 34.49 -20.93
N ILE A 265 -2.83 35.33 -20.11
CA ILE A 265 -3.19 34.99 -18.74
C ILE A 265 -4.62 34.44 -18.72
N ARG A 266 -4.79 33.22 -18.23
CA ARG A 266 -6.06 32.50 -18.16
C ARG A 266 -6.43 32.23 -16.71
N ASN A 267 -7.73 32.28 -16.41
CA ASN A 267 -8.25 31.86 -15.10
C ASN A 267 -8.60 30.37 -15.09
N LEU A 268 -8.87 29.84 -13.89
CA LEU A 268 -9.18 28.42 -13.70
C LEU A 268 -10.39 27.95 -14.50
N LYS A 269 -11.44 28.78 -14.61
CA LYS A 269 -12.65 28.45 -15.37
C LYS A 269 -12.35 28.28 -16.86
N TYR A 270 -11.64 29.23 -17.46
CA TYR A 270 -11.23 29.13 -18.86
C TYR A 270 -10.43 27.87 -19.09
N PHE A 271 -9.47 27.55 -18.22
CA PHE A 271 -8.67 26.35 -18.34
C PHE A 271 -9.53 25.08 -18.27
N ALA A 272 -10.42 24.95 -17.29
CA ALA A 272 -11.31 23.79 -17.19
C ALA A 272 -12.17 23.58 -18.45
N ASP A 273 -12.68 24.68 -19.04
CA ASP A 273 -13.50 24.62 -20.25
C ASP A 273 -12.70 24.34 -21.54
N ASN A 274 -11.37 24.53 -21.52
CA ASN A 274 -10.52 24.52 -22.72
C ASN A 274 -9.27 23.64 -22.63
N ALA A 275 -9.07 22.90 -21.53
CA ALA A 275 -7.84 22.12 -21.28
C ALA A 275 -7.50 21.15 -22.41
N ALA A 276 -8.52 20.58 -23.06
CA ALA A 276 -8.35 19.65 -24.19
C ALA A 276 -7.73 20.28 -25.46
N ARG A 277 -7.63 21.61 -25.54
CA ARG A 277 -7.01 22.33 -26.67
C ARG A 277 -5.49 22.42 -26.57
N TYR A 278 -4.94 22.25 -25.37
CA TYR A 278 -3.50 22.35 -25.18
C TYR A 278 -2.82 21.05 -25.55
N ASP A 279 -1.67 21.17 -26.23
CA ASP A 279 -0.82 20.02 -26.54
C ASP A 279 -0.19 19.48 -25.26
N ARG A 280 0.18 20.36 -24.33
CA ARG A 280 0.86 20.03 -23.06
C ARG A 280 0.24 20.78 -21.88
N ILE A 281 0.26 20.16 -20.71
CA ILE A 281 -0.17 20.76 -19.44
C ILE A 281 0.95 20.55 -18.41
N LEU A 282 1.39 21.62 -17.76
CA LEU A 282 2.43 21.61 -16.74
C LEU A 282 1.91 22.28 -15.45
N TYR A 283 1.97 21.56 -14.33
CA TYR A 283 1.58 22.05 -13.01
C TYR A 283 2.80 22.27 -12.12
N HIS A 284 2.86 23.37 -11.38
CA HIS A 284 3.87 23.58 -10.33
C HIS A 284 3.25 23.44 -8.93
N PHE A 285 3.46 22.28 -8.31
CA PHE A 285 2.96 21.97 -6.98
C PHE A 285 3.97 22.32 -5.88
N GLY A 286 3.47 22.92 -4.82
CA GLY A 286 4.19 23.14 -3.56
C GLY A 286 3.28 22.92 -2.36
N ASN A 287 3.85 22.97 -1.17
CA ASN A 287 3.15 22.66 0.09
C ASN A 287 2.52 23.90 0.75
N SER A 288 1.89 24.78 -0.04
CA SER A 288 1.22 25.99 0.45
C SER A 288 -0.19 26.13 -0.12
N ARG A 289 -1.02 26.99 0.48
CA ARG A 289 -2.41 27.21 0.03
C ARG A 289 -2.53 27.68 -1.43
N PHE A 290 -1.48 28.29 -1.99
CA PHE A 290 -1.48 28.79 -3.38
C PHE A 290 -1.61 27.67 -4.43
N HIS A 291 -1.44 26.41 -4.04
CA HIS A 291 -1.51 25.26 -4.94
C HIS A 291 -2.79 24.43 -4.76
N GLN A 292 -3.69 24.80 -3.84
CA GLN A 292 -4.84 23.98 -3.46
C GLN A 292 -5.82 23.70 -4.63
N HIS A 293 -5.95 24.64 -5.57
CA HIS A 293 -6.82 24.50 -6.74
C HIS A 293 -6.30 23.45 -7.74
N MET A 294 -4.99 23.19 -7.75
CA MET A 294 -4.37 22.27 -8.70
C MET A 294 -4.75 20.82 -8.42
N PHE A 295 -5.10 20.46 -7.17
CA PHE A 295 -5.51 19.09 -6.84
C PHE A 295 -6.74 18.65 -7.64
N ALA A 296 -7.80 19.46 -7.66
CA ALA A 296 -9.01 19.14 -8.43
C ALA A 296 -8.76 19.21 -9.95
N LEU A 297 -7.97 20.18 -10.41
CA LEU A 297 -7.63 20.30 -11.83
C LEU A 297 -6.81 19.10 -12.32
N LEU A 298 -5.89 18.58 -11.50
CA LEU A 298 -5.08 17.42 -11.87
C LEU A 298 -5.93 16.14 -11.95
N ASP A 299 -6.98 16.01 -11.14
CA ASP A 299 -7.94 14.91 -11.22
C ASP A 299 -8.71 14.91 -12.56
N GLU A 300 -9.07 16.09 -13.06
CA GLU A 300 -9.87 16.26 -14.28
C GLU A 300 -9.01 16.37 -15.56
N HIS A 301 -7.85 17.01 -15.46
CA HIS A 301 -6.96 17.34 -16.56
C HIS A 301 -5.50 16.95 -16.22
N PRO A 302 -5.15 15.67 -16.32
CA PRO A 302 -3.80 15.19 -16.05
C PRO A 302 -2.74 15.87 -16.91
N GLY A 303 -1.62 16.22 -16.27
CA GLY A 303 -0.47 16.86 -16.90
C GLY A 303 0.84 16.46 -16.21
N VAL A 304 1.94 17.02 -16.69
CA VAL A 304 3.24 16.89 -16.02
C VAL A 304 3.22 17.74 -14.76
N VAL A 305 3.73 17.22 -13.64
CA VAL A 305 3.78 17.92 -12.36
C VAL A 305 5.22 18.18 -11.98
N VAL A 306 5.58 19.44 -11.75
CA VAL A 306 6.80 19.82 -11.04
C VAL A 306 6.47 19.83 -9.55
N LEU A 307 7.09 18.92 -8.81
CA LEU A 307 6.87 18.78 -7.39
C LEU A 307 8.03 19.45 -6.63
N HIS A 308 7.80 20.68 -6.20
CA HIS A 308 8.79 21.48 -5.46
C HIS A 308 8.97 21.02 -4.01
N ASP A 309 7.91 20.50 -3.40
CA ASP A 309 7.91 19.86 -2.09
C ASP A 309 7.37 18.43 -2.22
N PHE A 310 8.13 17.43 -1.81
CA PHE A 310 7.64 16.05 -1.89
C PHE A 310 6.49 15.78 -0.90
N PHE A 311 6.49 16.42 0.27
CA PHE A 311 5.40 16.30 1.23
C PHE A 311 4.37 17.43 1.03
N LEU A 312 3.21 17.09 0.49
CA LEU A 312 2.07 18.00 0.34
C LEU A 312 1.08 17.99 1.53
N SER A 313 1.46 17.38 2.65
CA SER A 313 0.59 17.21 3.83
C SER A 313 0.14 18.52 4.47
N GLY A 314 0.91 19.61 4.34
CA GLY A 314 0.55 20.92 4.88
C GLY A 314 -0.62 21.54 4.12
N VAL A 315 -0.54 21.55 2.78
CA VAL A 315 -1.66 22.04 1.94
C VAL A 315 -2.88 21.14 2.04
N VAL A 316 -2.71 19.81 2.08
CA VAL A 316 -3.83 18.87 2.26
C VAL A 316 -4.53 19.05 3.61
N SER A 317 -3.76 19.28 4.69
CA SER A 317 -4.32 19.58 6.02
C SER A 317 -5.05 20.93 6.03
N HIS A 318 -4.50 21.95 5.36
CA HIS A 318 -5.15 23.24 5.19
C HIS A 318 -6.50 23.09 4.48
N MET A 319 -6.54 22.39 3.34
CA MET A 319 -7.77 22.17 2.57
C MET A 319 -8.85 21.43 3.35
N ASP A 320 -8.48 20.48 4.21
CA ASP A 320 -9.45 19.77 5.06
C ASP A 320 -10.01 20.67 6.17
N SER A 321 -9.19 21.60 6.71
CA SER A 321 -9.59 22.52 7.78
C SER A 321 -10.31 23.78 7.31
N SER A 322 -10.07 24.24 6.08
CA SER A 322 -10.66 25.46 5.49
C SER A 322 -12.01 25.23 4.79
N GLU A 323 -12.65 24.08 5.00
CA GLU A 323 -13.84 23.58 4.26
C GLU A 323 -13.64 23.39 2.74
N TYR A 324 -12.49 23.76 2.18
CA TYR A 324 -12.19 23.63 0.75
C TYR A 324 -12.35 22.19 0.24
N ALA A 325 -11.85 21.21 0.99
CA ALA A 325 -11.99 19.79 0.68
C ALA A 325 -12.13 18.96 1.97
N ARG A 326 -13.29 19.08 2.63
CA ARG A 326 -13.57 18.37 3.88
C ARG A 326 -13.41 16.86 3.73
N GLY A 327 -12.53 16.27 4.53
CA GLY A 327 -12.25 14.83 4.52
C GLY A 327 -11.07 14.40 3.67
N LEU A 328 -10.52 15.29 2.83
CA LEU A 328 -9.39 14.98 1.95
C LEU A 328 -8.20 14.43 2.73
N TRP A 329 -7.83 15.03 3.87
CA TRP A 329 -6.64 14.60 4.60
C TRP A 329 -6.76 13.17 5.16
N THR A 330 -7.95 12.77 5.63
CA THR A 330 -8.17 11.38 6.07
C THR A 330 -8.10 10.42 4.89
N ARG A 331 -8.66 10.80 3.73
CA ARG A 331 -8.65 9.99 2.51
C ARG A 331 -7.22 9.82 1.98
N GLU A 332 -6.41 10.87 1.94
CA GLU A 332 -5.03 10.82 1.49
C GLU A 332 -4.16 9.95 2.41
N LEU A 333 -4.30 10.12 3.74
CA LEU A 333 -3.59 9.28 4.70
C LEU A 333 -4.00 7.81 4.59
N TYR A 334 -5.31 7.53 4.47
CA TYR A 334 -5.81 6.16 4.31
C TYR A 334 -5.32 5.53 3.00
N SER A 335 -5.47 6.21 1.87
CA SER A 335 -5.10 5.68 0.56
C SER A 335 -3.60 5.40 0.45
N SER A 336 -2.77 6.32 0.97
CA SER A 336 -1.30 6.25 0.89
C SER A 336 -0.67 5.36 1.96
N HIS A 337 -1.20 5.40 3.20
CA HIS A 337 -0.52 4.87 4.39
C HIS A 337 -1.40 3.93 5.23
N GLY A 338 -2.66 3.72 4.86
CA GLY A 338 -3.60 2.81 5.53
C GLY A 338 -4.26 3.39 6.79
N TYR A 339 -4.97 2.53 7.50
CA TYR A 339 -5.78 2.92 8.66
C TYR A 339 -4.98 3.47 9.84
N ALA A 340 -3.72 3.04 10.03
CA ALA A 340 -2.87 3.53 11.12
C ALA A 340 -2.64 5.04 11.02
N ALA A 341 -2.20 5.53 9.85
CA ALA A 341 -2.00 6.96 9.61
C ALA A 341 -3.32 7.76 9.69
N ALA A 342 -4.42 7.19 9.17
CA ALA A 342 -5.75 7.82 9.26
C ALA A 342 -6.21 7.95 10.72
N LYS A 343 -5.91 6.97 11.58
CA LYS A 343 -6.20 7.00 13.02
C LYS A 343 -5.36 8.06 13.74
N GLU A 344 -4.05 8.11 13.48
CA GLU A 344 -3.15 9.09 14.11
C GLU A 344 -3.64 10.53 13.93
N ARG A 345 -4.16 10.88 12.74
CA ARG A 345 -4.79 12.18 12.48
C ARG A 345 -5.83 12.59 13.54
N HIS A 346 -6.58 11.64 14.09
CA HIS A 346 -7.70 11.90 15.01
C HIS A 346 -7.33 11.80 16.49
N PHE A 347 -6.24 11.09 16.83
CA PHE A 347 -5.89 10.77 18.21
C PHE A 347 -4.52 11.25 18.66
N GLU A 348 -3.65 11.66 17.72
CA GLU A 348 -2.37 12.28 18.04
C GLU A 348 -2.59 13.64 18.71
N LYS A 349 -1.78 13.95 19.74
CA LYS A 349 -1.96 15.18 20.53
C LYS A 349 -1.70 16.44 19.70
N ASN A 350 -0.74 16.36 18.78
CA ASN A 350 -0.35 17.47 17.91
C ASN A 350 -0.53 17.06 16.44
N PRO A 351 -1.54 17.62 15.74
CA PRO A 351 -1.77 17.34 14.32
C PRO A 351 -0.56 17.65 13.43
N THR A 352 0.31 18.56 13.88
CA THR A 352 1.55 18.92 13.19
C THR A 352 2.47 17.70 13.02
N ASP A 353 2.52 16.80 14.01
CA ASP A 353 3.38 15.62 13.95
C ASP A 353 2.97 14.68 12.81
N VAL A 354 1.66 14.55 12.55
CA VAL A 354 1.10 13.78 11.43
C VAL A 354 1.43 14.45 10.09
N ILE A 355 1.39 15.78 10.03
CA ILE A 355 1.79 16.55 8.84
C ILE A 355 3.26 16.30 8.50
N TRP A 356 4.16 16.25 9.50
CA TRP A 356 5.58 16.00 9.26
C TRP A 356 5.91 14.53 8.96
N ARG A 357 5.14 13.59 9.51
CA ARG A 357 5.41 12.16 9.38
C ARG A 357 5.01 11.59 8.03
N TYR A 358 3.86 11.99 7.48
CA TYR A 358 3.29 11.34 6.30
C TYR A 358 3.22 12.27 5.09
N PRO A 359 3.83 11.91 3.94
CA PRO A 359 3.63 12.65 2.71
C PRO A 359 2.21 12.42 2.19
N CYS A 360 1.55 13.49 1.73
CA CYS A 360 0.23 13.42 1.06
C CYS A 360 0.35 13.70 -0.44
N SER A 361 1.42 13.20 -1.07
CA SER A 361 1.71 13.38 -2.50
C SER A 361 1.30 12.18 -3.37
N GLY A 362 0.88 11.05 -2.78
CA GLY A 362 0.57 9.82 -3.51
C GLY A 362 -0.50 10.00 -4.60
N SER A 363 -1.58 10.73 -4.31
CA SER A 363 -2.63 11.07 -5.27
C SER A 363 -2.11 11.88 -6.46
N VAL A 364 -1.22 12.84 -6.20
CA VAL A 364 -0.58 13.69 -7.21
C VAL A 364 0.35 12.85 -8.09
N LEU A 365 1.20 12.00 -7.49
CA LEU A 365 2.10 11.11 -8.23
C LEU A 365 1.32 10.10 -9.09
N GLU A 366 0.17 9.60 -8.63
CA GLU A 366 -0.66 8.67 -9.40
C GLU A 366 -1.26 9.35 -10.63
N ARG A 367 -1.82 10.55 -10.46
CA ARG A 367 -2.55 11.28 -11.51
C ARG A 367 -1.65 12.04 -12.47
N ALA A 368 -0.45 12.42 -12.05
CA ALA A 368 0.52 13.07 -12.92
C ALA A 368 0.90 12.14 -14.09
N SER A 369 0.94 12.73 -15.29
CA SER A 369 1.46 12.09 -16.51
C SER A 369 2.97 11.82 -16.38
N GLY A 370 3.65 12.66 -15.62
CA GLY A 370 5.06 12.53 -15.26
C GLY A 370 5.38 13.55 -14.19
N VAL A 371 6.44 13.30 -13.44
CA VAL A 371 6.80 14.15 -12.31
C VAL A 371 8.22 14.66 -12.50
N ILE A 372 8.42 15.96 -12.33
CA ILE A 372 9.74 16.59 -12.29
C ILE A 372 10.02 16.97 -10.85
N VAL A 373 11.19 16.60 -10.35
CA VAL A 373 11.73 17.06 -9.07
C VAL A 373 13.10 17.70 -9.28
N HIS A 374 13.58 18.41 -8.27
CA HIS A 374 14.84 19.17 -8.38
C HIS A 374 16.07 18.49 -7.80
N ALA A 375 15.91 17.35 -7.13
CA ALA A 375 16.98 16.64 -6.45
C ALA A 375 16.74 15.12 -6.45
N GLN A 376 17.82 14.32 -6.47
CA GLN A 376 17.76 12.86 -6.37
C GLN A 376 17.18 12.38 -5.05
N SER A 377 17.44 13.12 -3.96
CA SER A 377 16.82 12.90 -2.65
C SER A 377 15.28 12.89 -2.70
N SER A 378 14.66 13.76 -3.51
CA SER A 378 13.19 13.79 -3.69
C SER A 378 12.68 12.58 -4.46
N ARG A 379 13.43 12.13 -5.48
CA ARG A 379 13.13 10.89 -6.22
C ARG A 379 13.25 9.66 -5.31
N ALA A 380 14.28 9.61 -4.47
CA ALA A 380 14.46 8.55 -3.47
C ALA A 380 13.31 8.49 -2.45
N LEU A 381 12.78 9.65 -2.02
CA LEU A 381 11.59 9.69 -1.16
C LEU A 381 10.37 9.05 -1.84
N ALA A 382 10.17 9.24 -3.15
CA ALA A 382 9.10 8.59 -3.90
C ALA A 382 9.24 7.07 -3.88
N GLY A 383 10.46 6.56 -4.13
CA GLY A 383 10.77 5.14 -4.03
C GLY A 383 10.52 4.57 -2.64
N ALA A 384 10.97 5.27 -1.59
CA ALA A 384 10.83 4.83 -0.21
C ALA A 384 9.38 4.78 0.28
N TRP A 385 8.55 5.76 -0.09
CA TRP A 385 7.16 5.86 0.40
C TRP A 385 6.14 5.13 -0.47
N PHE A 386 6.35 5.12 -1.79
CA PHE A 386 5.37 4.67 -2.77
C PHE A 386 5.90 3.55 -3.70
N GLY A 387 7.14 3.11 -3.52
CA GLY A 387 7.75 2.01 -4.25
C GLY A 387 8.41 2.44 -5.58
N PRO A 388 9.08 1.49 -6.26
CA PRO A 388 9.90 1.76 -7.45
C PRO A 388 9.10 2.32 -8.63
N ASP A 389 7.80 2.05 -8.70
CA ASP A 389 6.93 2.55 -9.77
C ASP A 389 6.70 4.06 -9.67
N ALA A 390 6.71 4.61 -8.45
CA ALA A 390 6.70 6.06 -8.24
C ALA A 390 8.02 6.69 -8.69
N GLU A 391 9.13 5.99 -8.46
CA GLU A 391 10.46 6.46 -8.85
C GLU A 391 10.62 6.55 -10.38
N ARG A 392 10.08 5.57 -11.14
CA ARG A 392 10.13 5.56 -12.62
C ARG A 392 9.31 6.66 -13.30
N LYS A 393 8.39 7.29 -12.56
CA LYS A 393 7.62 8.45 -13.02
C LYS A 393 8.39 9.77 -12.85
N ILE A 394 9.53 9.77 -12.18
CA ILE A 394 10.25 10.99 -11.80
C ILE A 394 11.48 11.22 -12.68
N GLU A 395 11.52 12.40 -13.30
CA GLU A 395 12.73 12.98 -13.87
C GLU A 395 13.30 14.03 -12.91
N VAL A 396 14.63 14.05 -12.77
CA VAL A 396 15.33 15.01 -11.92
C VAL A 396 15.93 16.09 -12.79
N ILE A 397 15.40 17.30 -12.67
CA ILE A 397 15.88 18.47 -13.41
C ILE A 397 16.38 19.50 -12.39
N PRO A 398 17.67 19.90 -12.44
CA PRO A 398 18.22 20.83 -11.48
C PRO A 398 17.41 22.13 -11.39
N HIS A 399 17.32 22.69 -10.19
CA HIS A 399 16.54 23.89 -9.94
C HIS A 399 17.13 25.09 -10.70
N LEU A 400 16.41 25.60 -11.71
CA LEU A 400 16.80 26.76 -12.53
C LEU A 400 17.27 27.95 -11.69
N ARG A 401 18.36 28.60 -12.15
CA ARG A 401 18.83 29.91 -11.70
C ARG A 401 19.48 30.68 -12.86
N ALA A 402 18.93 31.83 -13.19
CA ALA A 402 19.48 32.80 -14.10
C ALA A 402 20.68 33.51 -13.45
N PRO A 403 21.73 33.86 -14.23
CA PRO A 403 22.82 34.68 -13.72
C PRO A 403 22.29 36.00 -13.13
N ALA A 404 22.58 36.24 -11.85
CA ALA A 404 22.14 37.45 -11.17
C ALA A 404 23.08 38.62 -11.47
N ALA A 405 22.53 39.79 -11.79
CA ALA A 405 23.28 41.05 -11.79
C ALA A 405 23.48 41.50 -10.33
N ILE A 406 24.65 41.21 -9.78
CA ILE A 406 24.99 41.55 -8.39
C ILE A 406 25.58 42.97 -8.34
N PRO A 407 25.06 43.86 -7.46
CA PRO A 407 25.61 45.21 -7.32
C PRO A 407 27.04 45.19 -6.81
N GLU A 408 27.78 46.29 -7.03
CA GLU A 408 29.14 46.42 -6.52
C GLU A 408 29.17 46.32 -4.99
N ARG A 409 30.01 45.43 -4.44
CA ARG A 409 30.13 45.18 -3.00
C ARG A 409 30.29 46.46 -2.17
N ALA A 410 31.12 47.39 -2.62
CA ALA A 410 31.38 48.64 -1.90
C ALA A 410 30.13 49.54 -1.85
N ALA A 411 29.37 49.61 -2.94
CA ALA A 411 28.10 50.34 -2.97
C ALA A 411 27.06 49.67 -2.07
N ALA A 412 26.89 48.35 -2.19
CA ALA A 412 25.96 47.59 -1.34
C ALA A 412 26.26 47.75 0.15
N ARG A 413 27.53 47.72 0.56
CA ARG A 413 27.93 47.96 1.96
C ARG A 413 27.58 49.36 2.46
N ARG A 414 27.79 50.39 1.65
CA ARG A 414 27.42 51.78 2.01
C ARG A 414 25.91 51.93 2.20
N GLU A 415 25.11 51.36 1.31
CA GLU A 415 23.66 51.45 1.38
C GLU A 415 23.04 50.64 2.54
N LEU A 416 23.69 49.53 2.93
CA LEU A 416 23.26 48.69 4.05
C LEU A 416 23.82 49.11 5.41
N ASP A 417 24.58 50.21 5.45
CA ASP A 417 25.28 50.70 6.63
C ASP A 417 26.21 49.63 7.25
N LEU A 418 27.10 49.09 6.41
CA LEU A 418 28.11 48.09 6.75
C LEU A 418 29.51 48.64 6.50
N ALA A 419 30.41 48.50 7.47
CA ALA A 419 31.78 48.98 7.34
C ALA A 419 32.53 48.24 6.21
N ALA A 420 33.35 48.97 5.46
CA ALA A 420 34.11 48.40 4.34
C ALA A 420 35.09 47.29 4.78
N SER A 421 35.63 47.38 6.00
CA SER A 421 36.54 46.40 6.60
C SER A 421 35.83 45.25 7.32
N ALA A 422 34.52 45.32 7.52
CA ALA A 422 33.80 44.31 8.29
C ALA A 422 33.79 42.95 7.59
N PHE A 423 33.85 41.88 8.38
CA PHE A 423 33.55 40.52 7.95
C PHE A 423 32.06 40.23 8.18
N VAL A 424 31.31 40.11 7.10
CA VAL A 424 29.85 39.97 7.14
C VAL A 424 29.46 38.52 6.86
N ALA A 425 28.98 37.81 7.89
CA ALA A 425 28.39 36.49 7.76
C ALA A 425 26.86 36.60 7.71
N CYS A 426 26.22 35.95 6.75
CA CYS A 426 24.78 36.01 6.56
C CYS A 426 24.13 34.63 6.59
N SER A 427 22.89 34.55 7.05
CA SER A 427 21.99 33.42 6.80
C SER A 427 20.76 33.95 6.06
N PHE A 428 20.37 33.31 4.96
CA PHE A 428 19.39 33.85 4.02
C PHE A 428 18.10 33.02 4.00
N GLY A 429 16.97 33.71 4.06
CA GLY A 429 15.62 33.12 4.04
C GLY A 429 14.94 33.14 5.42
N GLY A 430 13.73 32.61 5.47
CA GLY A 430 12.93 32.56 6.70
C GLY A 430 13.66 31.86 7.86
N ILE A 431 13.41 32.32 9.07
CA ILE A 431 14.04 31.82 10.30
C ILE A 431 13.09 30.84 10.97
N GLY A 432 13.50 29.58 11.04
CA GLY A 432 12.65 28.49 11.51
C GLY A 432 13.42 27.24 11.93
N PRO A 433 12.75 26.26 12.57
CA PRO A 433 13.40 25.07 13.13
C PRO A 433 14.09 24.20 12.06
N THR A 434 13.55 24.12 10.85
CA THR A 434 14.16 23.37 9.73
C THR A 434 15.42 24.03 9.18
N LYS A 435 15.70 25.27 9.57
CA LYS A 435 16.80 26.10 9.05
C LYS A 435 17.99 26.14 10.02
N LEU A 436 17.84 25.53 11.20
CA LEU A 436 18.86 25.42 12.26
C LEU A 436 19.52 26.76 12.65
N ASN A 437 18.82 27.89 12.49
CA ASN A 437 19.35 29.21 12.85
C ASN A 437 19.78 29.31 14.33
N HIS A 438 19.09 28.60 15.24
CA HIS A 438 19.48 28.53 16.65
C HIS A 438 20.88 27.93 16.83
N ARG A 439 21.21 26.85 16.10
CA ARG A 439 22.54 26.21 16.11
C ARG A 439 23.61 27.14 15.55
N LEU A 440 23.29 27.86 14.47
CA LEU A 440 24.17 28.89 13.93
C LEU A 440 24.45 29.99 14.96
N LEU A 441 23.41 30.49 15.63
CA LEU A 441 23.57 31.51 16.67
C LEU A 441 24.42 30.99 17.83
N ASP A 442 24.11 29.80 18.36
CA ASP A 442 24.82 29.19 19.48
C ASP A 442 26.31 28.97 19.12
N ALA A 443 26.60 28.43 17.93
CA ALA A 443 27.97 28.23 17.45
C ALA A 443 28.70 29.56 17.19
N TRP A 444 28.02 30.57 16.63
CA TRP A 444 28.60 31.90 16.43
C TRP A 444 29.04 32.51 17.75
N LEU A 445 28.15 32.50 18.75
CA LEU A 445 28.41 33.04 20.09
C LEU A 445 29.57 32.31 20.78
N ALA A 446 29.70 31.00 20.57
CA ALA A 446 30.77 30.17 21.13
C ALA A 446 32.12 30.25 20.37
N SER A 447 32.12 30.76 19.13
CA SER A 447 33.33 30.89 18.31
C SER A 447 34.15 32.15 18.64
N SER A 448 35.42 32.19 18.20
CA SER A 448 36.24 33.40 18.27
C SER A 448 35.67 34.60 17.50
N LEU A 449 34.74 34.38 16.55
CA LEU A 449 34.16 35.45 15.73
C LEU A 449 33.29 36.43 16.55
N SER A 450 32.69 35.97 17.67
CA SER A 450 31.84 36.80 18.55
C SER A 450 32.64 37.78 19.42
N THR A 451 33.98 37.71 19.38
CA THR A 451 34.87 38.54 20.21
C THR A 451 35.49 39.73 19.47
N ASP A 452 35.50 39.72 18.12
CA ASP A 452 36.06 40.78 17.28
C ASP A 452 34.93 41.64 16.69
N GLU A 453 34.91 42.92 17.08
CA GLU A 453 33.91 43.93 16.69
C GLU A 453 33.83 44.19 15.18
N ASN A 454 34.82 43.75 14.40
CA ASN A 454 34.78 43.83 12.94
C ASN A 454 33.96 42.71 12.29
N ASN A 455 33.52 41.70 13.03
CA ASN A 455 32.66 40.64 12.50
C ASN A 455 31.18 41.03 12.68
N THR A 456 30.27 40.49 11.87
CA THR A 456 28.84 40.61 12.14
C THR A 456 28.10 39.41 11.56
N LEU A 457 27.08 38.95 12.29
CA LEU A 457 26.14 37.93 11.83
C LEU A 457 24.80 38.59 11.52
N ILE A 458 24.29 38.37 10.30
CA ILE A 458 23.01 38.92 9.85
C ILE A 458 22.09 37.81 9.40
N PHE A 459 20.91 37.71 10.02
CA PHE A 459 19.82 36.91 9.50
C PHE A 459 18.98 37.74 8.53
N VAL A 460 19.08 37.43 7.24
CA VAL A 460 18.38 38.11 6.15
C VAL A 460 17.11 37.33 5.82
N GLY A 461 16.02 37.65 6.54
CA GLY A 461 14.73 37.01 6.36
C GLY A 461 13.78 37.20 7.54
N ALA A 462 12.51 36.85 7.32
CA ALA A 462 11.46 36.99 8.32
C ALA A 462 11.59 35.97 9.46
N ASN A 463 11.35 36.43 10.69
CA ASN A 463 11.18 35.55 11.84
C ASN A 463 9.76 34.97 11.84
N GLU A 464 9.64 33.65 11.73
CA GLU A 464 8.35 32.94 11.75
C GLU A 464 7.63 33.04 13.12
N GLY A 465 8.33 33.51 14.16
CA GLY A 465 7.79 33.70 15.50
C GLY A 465 7.72 32.41 16.32
N GLY A 466 6.68 32.27 17.15
CA GLY A 466 6.49 31.10 18.01
C GLY A 466 7.53 30.96 19.13
N TYR A 467 7.68 29.76 19.68
CA TYR A 467 8.71 29.48 20.70
C TYR A 467 10.13 29.56 20.12
N TYR A 468 10.32 29.01 18.92
CA TYR A 468 11.63 28.98 18.25
C TYR A 468 12.16 30.39 17.93
N GLY A 469 11.34 31.22 17.30
CA GLY A 469 11.70 32.59 16.96
C GLY A 469 11.93 33.48 18.17
N ARG A 470 11.16 33.28 19.26
CA ARG A 470 11.37 33.98 20.53
C ARG A 470 12.67 33.57 21.20
N ARG A 471 12.98 32.27 21.26
CA ARG A 471 14.25 31.78 21.80
C ARG A 471 15.44 32.43 21.08
N ILE A 472 15.41 32.55 19.75
CA ILE A 472 16.50 33.21 19.01
C ILE A 472 16.65 34.68 19.43
N LEU A 473 15.55 35.42 19.54
CA LEU A 473 15.57 36.81 20.00
C LEU A 473 16.11 36.93 21.44
N GLU A 474 15.61 36.10 22.35
CA GLU A 474 16.07 36.03 23.75
C GLU A 474 17.56 35.70 23.84
N THR A 475 18.07 34.77 23.01
CA THR A 475 19.50 34.44 22.96
C THR A 475 20.33 35.61 22.41
N ILE A 476 19.82 36.38 21.43
CA ILE A 476 20.49 37.59 20.94
C ILE A 476 20.53 38.67 22.02
N GLU A 477 19.43 38.87 22.77
CA GLU A 477 19.33 39.87 23.85
C GLU A 477 20.15 39.49 25.09
N ALA A 478 20.16 38.20 25.46
CA ALA A 478 20.88 37.69 26.64
C ALA A 478 22.36 37.41 26.37
N GLY A 479 22.75 37.27 25.10
CA GLY A 479 24.14 37.04 24.72
C GLY A 479 25.02 38.21 25.16
N ASN A 480 26.12 37.92 25.86
CA ASN A 480 27.16 38.89 26.23
C ASN A 480 28.02 39.26 25.00
N CYS A 481 27.35 39.53 23.89
CA CYS A 481 27.94 39.70 22.57
C CYS A 481 28.58 41.10 22.52
N ARG A 482 29.90 41.17 22.37
CA ARG A 482 30.58 42.44 22.07
C ARG A 482 30.28 42.94 20.64
N VAL A 483 29.57 42.11 19.86
CA VAL A 483 29.42 42.24 18.41
C VAL A 483 27.94 42.12 18.02
N PRO A 484 27.40 43.02 17.17
CA PRO A 484 25.98 43.03 16.83
C PRO A 484 25.57 41.85 15.92
N VAL A 485 24.58 41.08 16.39
CA VAL A 485 23.78 40.14 15.56
C VAL A 485 22.54 40.89 15.07
N ARG A 486 22.31 40.95 13.75
CA ARG A 486 21.20 41.69 13.14
C ARG A 486 20.16 40.73 12.54
N MET A 487 18.89 41.12 12.61
CA MET A 487 17.79 40.44 11.90
C MET A 487 17.05 41.48 11.06
N THR A 488 16.92 41.25 9.76
CA THR A 488 16.36 42.25 8.84
C THR A 488 14.83 42.23 8.79
N GLY A 489 14.22 41.09 9.11
CA GLY A 489 12.85 40.80 8.69
C GLY A 489 12.78 40.51 7.19
N TRP A 490 11.57 40.54 6.63
CA TRP A 490 11.38 40.40 5.18
C TRP A 490 11.97 41.61 4.45
N VAL A 491 12.67 41.36 3.34
CA VAL A 491 13.26 42.40 2.48
C VAL A 491 12.86 42.15 1.03
N ASP A 492 12.79 43.22 0.24
CA ASP A 492 12.56 43.11 -1.21
C ASP A 492 13.76 42.51 -1.95
N GLU A 493 13.56 42.18 -3.23
CA GLU A 493 14.57 41.52 -4.06
C GLU A 493 15.83 42.39 -4.26
N GLU A 494 15.67 43.69 -4.38
CA GLU A 494 16.79 44.62 -4.55
C GLU A 494 17.69 44.62 -3.30
N THR A 495 17.08 44.75 -2.13
CA THR A 495 17.76 44.70 -0.83
C THR A 495 18.38 43.33 -0.58
N PHE A 496 17.69 42.24 -0.94
CA PHE A 496 18.22 40.88 -0.85
C PHE A 496 19.51 40.72 -1.67
N ARG A 497 19.54 41.22 -2.92
CA ARG A 497 20.75 41.21 -3.77
C ARG A 497 21.89 42.05 -3.19
N LYS A 498 21.59 43.18 -2.53
CA LYS A 498 22.60 43.98 -1.82
C LYS A 498 23.24 43.18 -0.68
N TYR A 499 22.45 42.44 0.10
CA TYR A 499 23.00 41.57 1.15
C TYR A 499 23.87 40.45 0.59
N LEU A 500 23.47 39.81 -0.52
CA LEU A 500 24.31 38.83 -1.22
C LEU A 500 25.65 39.46 -1.64
N ALA A 501 25.63 40.65 -2.26
CA ALA A 501 26.84 41.37 -2.67
C ALA A 501 27.76 41.74 -1.49
N ALA A 502 27.18 42.12 -0.35
CA ALA A 502 27.90 42.62 0.82
C ALA A 502 28.56 41.51 1.68
N SER A 503 28.07 40.26 1.57
CA SER A 503 28.44 39.13 2.43
C SER A 503 29.84 38.58 2.14
N ASP A 504 30.63 38.28 3.19
CA ASP A 504 31.88 37.52 3.09
C ASP A 504 31.67 36.00 3.18
N LEU A 505 30.58 35.59 3.83
CA LEU A 505 30.23 34.19 4.11
C LEU A 505 28.71 34.06 4.22
N ALA A 506 28.16 32.98 3.69
CA ALA A 506 26.78 32.58 3.92
C ALA A 506 26.71 31.22 4.64
N ILE A 507 25.76 31.07 5.56
CA ILE A 507 25.53 29.81 6.30
C ILE A 507 24.08 29.39 6.13
N GLN A 508 23.89 28.24 5.48
CA GLN A 508 22.58 27.70 5.13
C GLN A 508 22.47 26.26 5.63
N LEU A 509 22.03 26.10 6.87
CA LEU A 509 21.84 24.79 7.51
C LEU A 509 20.41 24.27 7.30
N ARG A 510 20.24 22.95 7.33
CA ARG A 510 18.96 22.26 7.14
C ARG A 510 18.79 21.07 8.07
N ALA A 511 17.55 20.84 8.46
CA ALA A 511 17.07 19.61 9.05
C ALA A 511 15.61 19.37 8.61
N LEU A 512 15.16 18.12 8.72
CA LEU A 512 13.77 17.73 8.43
C LEU A 512 13.33 18.09 6.99
N SER A 513 14.22 17.91 6.01
CA SER A 513 13.88 18.12 4.60
C SER A 513 12.73 17.22 4.18
N ARG A 514 11.84 17.80 3.39
CA ARG A 514 10.65 17.21 2.80
C ARG A 514 10.79 17.05 1.29
N GLY A 515 12.02 16.89 0.81
CA GLY A 515 12.34 16.78 -0.62
C GLY A 515 12.30 18.11 -1.37
N GLU A 516 12.40 19.24 -0.66
CA GLU A 516 12.51 20.57 -1.24
C GLU A 516 13.95 20.91 -1.65
N THR A 517 14.11 21.79 -2.64
CA THR A 517 15.41 22.36 -3.01
C THR A 517 15.52 23.81 -2.57
N SER A 518 16.65 24.18 -1.96
CA SER A 518 16.83 25.51 -1.39
C SER A 518 17.25 26.55 -2.44
N GLY A 519 16.30 27.34 -2.93
CA GLY A 519 16.58 28.45 -3.83
C GLY A 519 17.66 29.41 -3.32
N THR A 520 17.61 29.79 -2.04
CA THR A 520 18.57 30.72 -1.41
C THR A 520 20.01 30.21 -1.34
N VAL A 521 20.22 28.89 -1.36
CA VAL A 521 21.57 28.30 -1.43
C VAL A 521 22.14 28.55 -2.81
N LEU A 522 21.35 28.29 -3.85
CA LEU A 522 21.76 28.55 -5.21
C LEU A 522 21.92 30.05 -5.47
N ASP A 523 21.14 30.92 -4.84
CA ASP A 523 21.32 32.38 -4.92
C ASP A 523 22.69 32.81 -4.36
N CYS A 524 23.12 32.23 -3.23
CA CYS A 524 24.46 32.46 -2.67
C CYS A 524 25.56 31.98 -3.63
N MET A 525 25.43 30.76 -4.15
CA MET A 525 26.39 30.18 -5.10
C MET A 525 26.48 30.99 -6.40
N ASN A 526 25.33 31.41 -6.95
CA ASN A 526 25.22 32.22 -8.15
C ASN A 526 25.89 33.59 -7.97
N SER A 527 25.79 34.16 -6.78
CA SER A 527 26.36 35.46 -6.41
C SER A 527 27.84 35.39 -6.03
N GLY A 528 28.43 34.20 -6.00
CA GLY A 528 29.83 34.01 -5.59
C GLY A 528 30.06 34.24 -4.10
N VAL A 529 29.05 33.99 -3.27
CA VAL A 529 29.19 34.03 -1.81
C VAL A 529 29.67 32.66 -1.31
N PRO A 530 30.82 32.57 -0.61
CA PRO A 530 31.29 31.32 0.00
C PRO A 530 30.26 30.78 1.00
N LEU A 531 30.02 29.46 1.01
CA LEU A 531 28.88 28.86 1.71
C LEU A 531 29.29 27.75 2.68
N ILE A 532 28.71 27.72 3.88
CA ILE A 532 28.67 26.56 4.78
C ILE A 532 27.26 25.94 4.72
N VAL A 533 27.19 24.63 4.52
CA VAL A 533 25.95 23.81 4.52
C VAL A 533 26.19 22.51 5.28
N ASN A 534 25.13 21.77 5.60
CA ASN A 534 25.24 20.38 6.07
C ASN A 534 24.64 19.41 5.04
N ALA A 535 25.11 18.16 5.02
CA ALA A 535 24.78 17.14 4.03
C ALA A 535 23.35 16.56 4.16
N HIS A 536 22.34 17.44 4.10
CA HIS A 536 20.94 17.15 4.34
C HIS A 536 20.06 17.44 3.12
N GLY A 537 19.14 16.53 2.78
CA GLY A 537 18.25 16.68 1.63
C GLY A 537 19.01 16.98 0.33
N SER A 538 18.56 17.98 -0.44
CA SER A 538 19.19 18.38 -1.70
C SER A 538 20.62 18.92 -1.52
N MET A 539 21.03 19.34 -0.32
CA MET A 539 22.38 19.89 -0.10
C MET A 539 23.47 18.84 -0.26
N ARG A 540 23.17 17.57 0.02
CA ARG A 540 24.11 16.45 -0.13
C ARG A 540 24.61 16.28 -1.57
N GLU A 541 23.85 16.78 -2.53
CA GLU A 541 24.13 16.65 -3.96
C GLU A 541 25.02 17.80 -4.48
N LEU A 542 25.37 18.77 -3.64
CA LEU A 542 26.26 19.88 -4.01
C LEU A 542 27.73 19.41 -4.09
N PRO A 543 28.56 19.96 -5.00
CA PRO A 543 29.96 19.58 -5.10
C PRO A 543 30.78 19.96 -3.86
N ASP A 544 31.64 19.06 -3.40
CA ASP A 544 32.52 19.27 -2.24
C ASP A 544 33.51 20.43 -2.42
N ASP A 545 33.83 20.79 -3.66
CA ASP A 545 34.72 21.92 -3.98
C ASP A 545 33.98 23.25 -4.14
N ALA A 546 32.65 23.24 -4.13
CA ALA A 546 31.79 24.41 -4.25
C ALA A 546 31.27 24.94 -2.89
N VAL A 547 31.22 24.10 -1.86
CA VAL A 547 30.72 24.47 -0.53
C VAL A 547 31.59 23.88 0.57
N TYR A 548 31.54 24.47 1.77
CA TYR A 548 32.00 23.79 2.97
C TYR A 548 30.88 22.89 3.49
N MET A 549 30.97 21.58 3.24
CA MET A 549 29.96 20.59 3.61
C MET A 549 30.24 20.02 5.01
N LEU A 550 29.35 20.29 5.95
CA LEU A 550 29.30 19.60 7.24
C LEU A 550 28.60 18.24 7.10
N PRO A 551 28.89 17.26 7.98
CA PRO A 551 28.09 16.04 8.09
C PRO A 551 26.60 16.35 8.28
N ASP A 552 25.71 15.41 7.92
CA ASP A 552 24.26 15.58 8.10
C ASP A 552 23.92 15.79 9.58
N ALA A 553 24.41 14.88 10.42
CA ALA A 553 24.43 15.02 11.88
C ALA A 553 25.81 15.56 12.30
N PHE A 554 25.93 16.87 12.41
CA PHE A 554 27.13 17.55 12.89
C PHE A 554 27.00 17.96 14.36
N ASP A 555 28.11 18.16 15.07
CA ASP A 555 28.15 18.77 16.40
C ASP A 555 28.49 20.28 16.34
N ASP A 556 28.36 20.97 17.48
CA ASP A 556 28.61 22.42 17.52
C ASP A 556 30.09 22.77 17.25
N ARG A 557 31.03 21.86 17.57
CA ARG A 557 32.47 22.09 17.36
C ARG A 557 32.80 22.09 15.87
N GLU A 558 32.23 21.18 15.11
CA GLU A 558 32.42 21.12 13.65
C GLU A 558 31.94 22.40 12.96
N LEU A 559 30.79 22.96 13.40
CA LEU A 559 30.29 24.23 12.88
C LEU A 559 31.18 25.41 13.30
N ILE A 560 31.66 25.44 14.54
CA ILE A 560 32.61 26.47 15.01
C ILE A 560 33.91 26.43 14.19
N GLU A 561 34.51 25.25 14.00
CA GLU A 561 35.72 25.08 13.22
C GLU A 561 35.52 25.51 11.76
N ALA A 562 34.36 25.22 11.17
CA ALA A 562 33.99 25.68 9.84
C ALA A 562 33.91 27.21 9.78
N LEU A 563 33.23 27.86 10.74
CA LEU A 563 33.14 29.32 10.82
C LEU A 563 34.52 29.97 10.94
N GLU A 564 35.37 29.46 11.83
CA GLU A 564 36.71 29.99 12.10
C GLU A 564 37.66 29.81 10.91
N LYS A 565 37.65 28.63 10.28
CA LYS A 565 38.40 28.38 9.06
C LYS A 565 37.94 29.28 7.93
N MET A 566 36.62 29.42 7.75
CA MET A 566 36.07 30.30 6.73
C MET A 566 36.44 31.76 7.00
N ARG A 567 36.54 32.22 8.25
CA ARG A 567 37.02 33.57 8.58
C ARG A 567 38.52 33.74 8.30
N ALA A 568 39.35 32.78 8.68
CA ALA A 568 40.80 32.85 8.60
C ALA A 568 41.34 32.74 7.17
N ASP A 569 40.77 31.86 6.34
CA ASP A 569 41.32 31.54 5.02
C ASP A 569 40.55 32.21 3.88
N LYS A 570 40.95 33.44 3.54
CA LYS A 570 40.37 34.19 2.41
C LYS A 570 40.59 33.49 1.06
N ALA A 571 41.72 32.81 0.86
CA ALA A 571 42.02 32.14 -0.40
C ALA A 571 41.11 30.92 -0.61
N PHE A 572 40.83 30.17 0.46
CA PHE A 572 39.84 29.11 0.47
C PHE A 572 38.44 29.63 0.12
N ARG A 573 37.99 30.71 0.77
CA ARG A 573 36.70 31.35 0.48
C ARG A 573 36.54 31.71 -1.00
N VAL A 574 37.55 32.38 -1.57
CA VAL A 574 37.53 32.78 -2.99
C VAL A 574 37.47 31.56 -3.91
N ARG A 575 38.23 30.50 -3.61
CA ARG A 575 38.23 29.28 -4.41
C ARG A 575 36.88 28.58 -4.42
N ILE A 576 36.27 28.35 -3.25
CA ILE A 576 34.97 27.66 -3.19
C ILE A 576 33.86 28.50 -3.84
N ALA A 577 33.86 29.81 -3.64
CA ALA A 577 32.91 30.72 -4.29
C ALA A 577 33.02 30.68 -5.82
N ALA A 578 34.25 30.67 -6.34
CA ALA A 578 34.48 30.56 -7.78
C ALA A 578 33.99 29.21 -8.35
N SER A 579 34.18 28.11 -7.61
CA SER A 579 33.64 26.80 -8.01
C SER A 579 32.11 26.79 -7.95
N ALA A 580 31.50 27.32 -6.88
CA ALA A 580 30.06 27.46 -6.73
C ALA A 580 29.40 28.24 -7.88
N SER A 581 29.91 29.42 -8.22
CA SER A 581 29.37 30.21 -9.33
C SER A 581 29.59 29.56 -10.69
N ARG A 582 30.63 28.74 -10.85
CA ARG A 582 30.83 27.94 -12.06
C ARG A 582 29.79 26.81 -12.13
N HIS A 583 29.55 26.12 -11.02
CA HIS A 583 28.57 25.05 -10.94
C HIS A 583 27.16 25.55 -11.31
N VAL A 584 26.71 26.69 -10.74
CA VAL A 584 25.41 27.28 -11.08
C VAL A 584 25.33 27.63 -12.56
N ARG A 585 26.35 28.30 -13.11
CA ARG A 585 26.37 28.69 -14.53
C ARG A 585 26.33 27.51 -15.49
N MET A 586 26.91 26.36 -15.13
CA MET A 586 26.96 25.18 -15.99
C MET A 586 25.70 24.30 -15.84
N ASN A 587 25.17 24.16 -14.63
CA ASN A 587 24.17 23.13 -14.33
C ASN A 587 22.76 23.69 -14.05
N HIS A 588 22.61 24.99 -13.85
CA HIS A 588 21.33 25.62 -13.47
C HIS A 588 20.87 26.71 -14.45
N ALA A 589 21.60 26.94 -15.55
CA ALA A 589 21.33 28.02 -16.48
C ALA A 589 19.96 27.86 -17.19
N PRO A 590 19.21 28.95 -17.43
CA PRO A 590 17.85 28.87 -17.98
C PRO A 590 17.74 28.12 -19.32
N ALA A 591 18.71 28.30 -20.22
CA ALA A 591 18.71 27.66 -21.53
C ALA A 591 18.87 26.14 -21.44
N SER A 592 19.76 25.63 -20.60
CA SER A 592 19.95 24.18 -20.42
C SER A 592 18.76 23.56 -19.67
N ILE A 593 18.29 24.23 -18.61
CA ILE A 593 17.16 23.72 -17.82
C ILE A 593 15.87 23.69 -18.65
N SER A 594 15.55 24.73 -19.42
CA SER A 594 14.36 24.72 -20.28
C SER A 594 14.40 23.62 -21.35
N ALA A 595 15.57 23.30 -21.89
CA ALA A 595 15.74 22.17 -22.80
C ALA A 595 15.49 20.82 -22.10
N MET A 596 16.00 20.63 -20.89
CA MET A 596 15.71 19.43 -20.08
C MET A 596 14.22 19.32 -19.75
N TYR A 597 13.56 20.45 -19.43
CA TYR A 597 12.11 20.51 -19.22
C TYR A 597 11.35 20.07 -20.47
N ARG A 598 11.74 20.58 -21.64
CA ARG A 598 11.16 20.15 -22.92
C ARG A 598 11.30 18.66 -23.09
N ASP A 599 12.52 18.13 -22.97
CA ASP A 599 12.79 16.70 -23.19
C ASP A 599 11.98 15.82 -22.24
N ALA A 600 11.89 16.21 -20.96
CA ALA A 600 11.07 15.49 -19.97
C ALA A 600 9.57 15.56 -20.30
N ILE A 601 9.02 16.75 -20.61
CA ILE A 601 7.61 16.93 -20.93
C ILE A 601 7.22 16.11 -22.18
N GLU A 602 8.04 16.14 -23.21
CA GLU A 602 7.82 15.38 -24.45
C GLU A 602 7.96 13.86 -24.23
N ALA A 603 8.96 13.45 -23.45
CA ALA A 603 9.16 12.05 -23.08
C ALA A 603 7.99 11.52 -22.23
N PHE A 604 7.42 12.31 -21.33
CA PHE A 604 6.22 11.91 -20.59
C PHE A 604 5.01 11.85 -21.52
N THR A 605 4.78 12.87 -22.35
CA THR A 605 3.58 12.95 -23.18
C THR A 605 3.48 11.81 -24.21
N SER A 606 4.61 11.26 -24.65
CA SER A 606 4.65 10.10 -25.55
C SER A 606 4.31 8.76 -24.88
N ARG A 607 4.28 8.66 -23.54
CA ARG A 607 4.05 7.37 -22.84
C ARG A 607 2.59 6.89 -22.97
N PRO A 608 2.36 5.59 -23.26
CA PRO A 608 1.02 4.98 -23.35
C PRO A 608 0.12 5.23 -22.13
N ARG A 609 0.68 5.09 -20.92
CA ARG A 609 -0.05 5.20 -19.64
C ARG A 609 -0.72 6.56 -19.43
N ASN A 610 -0.19 7.61 -20.05
CA ASN A 610 -0.72 8.98 -19.90
C ASN A 610 -2.00 9.22 -20.70
N ARG A 611 -2.42 8.23 -21.50
CA ARG A 611 -3.69 8.25 -22.23
C ARG A 611 -4.82 7.56 -21.46
N LEU A 612 -4.54 6.92 -20.32
CA LEU A 612 -5.55 6.33 -19.43
C LEU A 612 -6.64 7.31 -18.96
N PRO A 613 -6.35 8.58 -18.62
CA PRO A 613 -7.40 9.54 -18.24
C PRO A 613 -8.47 9.74 -19.32
N ARG A 614 -8.14 9.47 -20.59
CA ARG A 614 -9.08 9.53 -21.73
C ARG A 614 -9.94 8.28 -21.86
N LEU A 615 -9.65 7.20 -21.12
CA LEU A 615 -10.41 5.95 -21.21
C LEU A 615 -11.86 6.17 -20.78
N ALA A 616 -12.10 6.83 -19.65
CA ALA A 616 -13.45 7.04 -19.12
C ALA A 616 -14.33 7.84 -20.11
N SER A 617 -13.80 8.93 -20.67
CA SER A 617 -14.52 9.74 -21.66
C SER A 617 -14.72 8.99 -22.99
N SER A 618 -13.72 8.22 -23.43
CA SER A 618 -13.84 7.39 -24.65
C SER A 618 -14.87 6.28 -24.50
N LEU A 619 -14.94 5.64 -23.31
CA LEU A 619 -15.97 4.66 -22.98
C LEU A 619 -17.35 5.32 -22.96
N ALA A 620 -17.49 6.46 -22.28
CA ALA A 620 -18.76 7.19 -22.20
C ALA A 620 -19.31 7.61 -23.58
N ALA A 621 -18.43 7.93 -24.54
CA ALA A 621 -18.83 8.33 -25.89
C ALA A 621 -19.37 7.17 -26.76
N ILE A 622 -19.08 5.92 -26.40
CA ILE A 622 -19.44 4.73 -27.20
C ILE A 622 -20.74 4.07 -26.72
N VAL A 623 -21.08 4.21 -25.43
CA VAL A 623 -22.25 3.53 -24.84
C VAL A 623 -23.55 4.21 -25.30
N PRO A 624 -24.48 3.48 -25.93
CA PRO A 624 -25.75 4.05 -26.35
C PRO A 624 -26.59 4.56 -25.16
N PRO A 625 -27.29 5.71 -25.26
CA PRO A 625 -28.10 6.25 -24.15
C PRO A 625 -29.22 5.33 -23.64
N ALA A 626 -29.65 4.36 -24.43
CA ALA A 626 -30.68 3.38 -24.08
C ALA A 626 -30.18 2.27 -23.12
N GLU A 627 -28.86 2.12 -22.95
CA GLU A 627 -28.20 1.05 -22.19
C GLU A 627 -27.58 1.58 -20.88
N LYS A 628 -28.31 2.44 -20.13
CA LYS A 628 -27.78 3.07 -18.91
C LYS A 628 -27.26 2.08 -17.87
N ASP A 629 -27.89 0.91 -17.74
CA ASP A 629 -27.49 -0.14 -16.80
C ASP A 629 -26.16 -0.81 -17.20
N ALA A 630 -25.72 -0.69 -18.46
CA ALA A 630 -24.42 -1.18 -18.91
C ALA A 630 -23.25 -0.36 -18.34
N GLY A 631 -23.48 0.90 -17.97
CA GLY A 631 -22.44 1.79 -17.44
C GLY A 631 -21.75 1.24 -16.19
N GLU A 632 -22.52 0.67 -15.25
CA GLU A 632 -21.98 0.08 -14.02
C GLU A 632 -21.09 -1.14 -14.33
N ALA A 633 -21.52 -2.01 -15.26
CA ALA A 633 -20.76 -3.19 -15.65
C ALA A 633 -19.46 -2.81 -16.37
N ILE A 634 -19.50 -1.82 -17.27
CA ILE A 634 -18.32 -1.31 -17.97
C ILE A 634 -17.33 -0.70 -16.98
N ALA A 635 -17.81 0.12 -16.04
CA ALA A 635 -16.97 0.72 -15.00
C ALA A 635 -16.32 -0.36 -14.13
N ALA A 636 -17.05 -1.40 -13.74
CA ALA A 636 -16.51 -2.52 -12.97
C ALA A 636 -15.43 -3.29 -13.77
N CYS A 637 -15.68 -3.60 -15.05
CA CYS A 637 -14.69 -4.25 -15.90
C CYS A 637 -13.45 -3.38 -16.14
N ALA A 638 -13.63 -2.08 -16.35
CA ALA A 638 -12.53 -1.13 -16.51
C ALA A 638 -11.70 -1.03 -15.23
N ALA A 639 -12.33 -0.96 -14.05
CA ALA A 639 -11.62 -0.93 -12.77
C ALA A 639 -10.87 -2.23 -12.45
N LEU A 640 -11.42 -3.39 -12.83
CA LEU A 640 -10.72 -4.68 -12.68
C LEU A 640 -9.54 -4.82 -13.64
N SER A 641 -9.63 -4.23 -14.82
CA SER A 641 -8.62 -4.35 -15.87
C SER A 641 -7.54 -3.30 -15.74
N VAL A 642 -7.91 -2.04 -15.54
CA VAL A 642 -7.00 -0.90 -15.53
C VAL A 642 -6.68 -0.54 -14.08
N GLN A 643 -5.52 -1.01 -13.63
CA GLN A 643 -5.08 -0.82 -12.26
C GLN A 643 -4.21 0.45 -12.11
N PRO A 644 -4.38 1.25 -11.05
CA PRO A 644 -3.45 2.34 -10.72
C PRO A 644 -2.08 1.74 -10.36
N ALA A 645 -0.98 2.35 -10.77
CA ALA A 645 0.33 1.70 -10.60
C ALA A 645 1.03 2.01 -9.29
N LEU A 646 0.65 3.05 -8.54
CA LEU A 646 1.21 3.31 -7.20
C LEU A 646 0.39 2.65 -6.10
N ALA A 647 -0.62 1.88 -6.47
CA ALA A 647 -1.56 1.36 -5.50
C ALA A 647 -1.02 0.07 -4.86
N LYS A 648 -0.94 0.08 -3.53
CA LYS A 648 -0.39 -1.01 -2.72
C LYS A 648 -1.21 -2.29 -2.87
N ARG A 649 -0.55 -3.45 -2.72
CA ARG A 649 -1.24 -4.74 -2.59
C ARG A 649 -2.16 -4.72 -1.38
N GLN A 650 -3.23 -5.47 -1.43
CA GLN A 650 -4.24 -5.53 -0.38
C GLN A 650 -4.25 -6.90 0.29
N LEU A 651 -4.35 -6.88 1.63
CA LEU A 651 -4.68 -8.03 2.43
C LEU A 651 -6.14 -7.89 2.87
N PHE A 652 -7.04 -8.54 2.13
CA PHE A 652 -8.46 -8.58 2.44
C PHE A 652 -8.73 -9.52 3.61
N ILE A 653 -9.27 -8.98 4.69
CA ILE A 653 -9.68 -9.75 5.87
C ILE A 653 -11.20 -9.83 5.88
N ASP A 654 -11.74 -11.01 5.62
CA ASP A 654 -13.18 -11.20 5.59
C ASP A 654 -13.76 -11.22 7.01
N ILE A 655 -14.59 -10.22 7.30
CA ILE A 655 -15.27 -10.05 8.57
C ILE A 655 -16.78 -10.17 8.43
N THR A 656 -17.27 -10.92 7.43
CA THR A 656 -18.71 -11.02 7.10
C THR A 656 -19.58 -11.36 8.32
N ALA A 657 -19.16 -12.30 9.16
CA ALA A 657 -19.93 -12.69 10.35
C ALA A 657 -19.97 -11.56 11.40
N VAL A 658 -18.81 -11.00 11.76
CA VAL A 658 -18.70 -9.87 12.71
C VAL A 658 -19.42 -8.62 12.20
N ALA A 659 -19.32 -8.32 10.90
CA ALA A 659 -19.95 -7.13 10.32
C ALA A 659 -21.49 -7.22 10.25
N ARG A 660 -22.06 -8.44 10.13
CA ARG A 660 -23.50 -8.63 9.92
C ARG A 660 -24.29 -9.02 11.18
N ARG A 661 -23.73 -9.87 12.04
CA ARG A 661 -24.48 -10.47 13.16
C ARG A 661 -23.84 -10.20 14.52
N ASP A 662 -22.50 -10.18 14.61
CA ASP A 662 -21.72 -10.03 15.84
C ASP A 662 -22.37 -10.71 17.06
N ILE A 663 -22.52 -12.04 16.99
CA ILE A 663 -23.15 -12.81 18.08
C ILE A 663 -22.20 -13.02 19.27
N LYS A 664 -20.97 -12.52 19.19
CA LYS A 664 -19.88 -12.49 20.18
C LYS A 664 -19.44 -13.89 20.61
N THR A 665 -19.12 -14.73 19.64
CA THR A 665 -18.50 -16.04 19.90
C THR A 665 -17.01 -15.90 20.20
N GLY A 666 -16.37 -16.99 20.65
CA GLY A 666 -14.91 -17.02 20.81
C GLY A 666 -14.15 -16.83 19.50
N ILE A 667 -14.68 -17.36 18.38
CA ILE A 667 -14.11 -17.16 17.04
C ILE A 667 -14.19 -15.68 16.65
N GLU A 668 -15.36 -15.04 16.78
CA GLU A 668 -15.51 -13.61 16.44
C GLU A 668 -14.61 -12.71 17.31
N ARG A 669 -14.36 -13.09 18.57
CA ARG A 669 -13.39 -12.39 19.44
C ARG A 669 -11.95 -12.54 18.89
N ALA A 670 -11.56 -13.75 18.48
CA ALA A 670 -10.28 -14.00 17.84
C ALA A 670 -10.12 -13.19 16.54
N VAL A 671 -11.16 -13.14 15.71
CA VAL A 671 -11.19 -12.35 14.46
C VAL A 671 -10.94 -10.87 14.76
N ARG A 672 -11.60 -10.29 15.76
CA ARG A 672 -11.38 -8.88 16.15
C ARG A 672 -9.96 -8.61 16.64
N ALA A 673 -9.43 -9.49 17.50
CA ALA A 673 -8.10 -9.33 18.05
C ALA A 673 -7.02 -9.42 16.96
N LEU A 674 -7.15 -10.41 16.08
CA LEU A 674 -6.28 -10.60 14.93
C LEU A 674 -6.38 -9.42 13.95
N LEU A 675 -7.60 -8.96 13.66
CA LEU A 675 -7.80 -7.80 12.80
C LEU A 675 -7.14 -6.55 13.38
N ASN A 676 -7.30 -6.29 14.68
CA ASN A 676 -6.70 -5.14 15.34
C ASN A 676 -5.16 -5.20 15.29
N ALA A 677 -4.57 -6.38 15.51
CA ALA A 677 -3.13 -6.59 15.37
C ALA A 677 -2.63 -6.31 13.94
N LEU A 678 -3.33 -6.83 12.92
CA LEU A 678 -3.00 -6.60 11.51
C LEU A 678 -3.17 -5.14 11.08
N LEU A 679 -4.21 -4.44 11.56
CA LEU A 679 -4.42 -3.02 11.28
C LEU A 679 -3.36 -2.13 11.94
N THR A 680 -2.90 -2.52 13.13
CA THR A 680 -1.88 -1.77 13.89
C THR A 680 -0.49 -1.96 13.30
N ARG A 681 -0.16 -3.18 12.88
CA ARG A 681 1.09 -3.51 12.19
C ARG A 681 0.77 -4.23 10.89
N PRO A 682 0.46 -3.50 9.80
CA PRO A 682 0.22 -4.12 8.51
C PRO A 682 1.49 -4.78 7.98
N PRO A 683 1.39 -5.83 7.15
CA PRO A 683 2.57 -6.38 6.47
C PRO A 683 3.19 -5.37 5.52
N GLU A 684 4.51 -5.44 5.34
CA GLU A 684 5.25 -4.54 4.44
C GLU A 684 4.75 -4.66 2.99
N GLY A 685 4.51 -3.52 2.35
CA GLY A 685 3.99 -3.46 0.99
C GLY A 685 2.49 -3.84 0.85
N PHE A 686 1.78 -4.06 1.96
CA PHE A 686 0.34 -4.34 1.97
C PHE A 686 -0.46 -3.26 2.70
N ARG A 687 -1.67 -3.00 2.20
CA ARG A 687 -2.73 -2.31 2.93
C ARG A 687 -3.71 -3.37 3.44
N VAL A 688 -3.95 -3.41 4.75
CA VAL A 688 -4.92 -4.33 5.36
C VAL A 688 -6.33 -3.76 5.20
N GLU A 689 -7.22 -4.56 4.62
CA GLU A 689 -8.56 -4.14 4.22
C GLU A 689 -9.62 -5.11 4.73
N PRO A 690 -10.38 -4.73 5.77
CA PRO A 690 -11.52 -5.51 6.18
C PRO A 690 -12.59 -5.50 5.09
N VAL A 691 -13.17 -6.65 4.78
CA VAL A 691 -14.19 -6.83 3.74
C VAL A 691 -15.36 -7.65 4.26
N TYR A 692 -16.51 -7.53 3.60
CA TYR A 692 -17.66 -8.39 3.88
C TYR A 692 -18.38 -8.76 2.58
N ALA A 693 -18.97 -9.95 2.55
CA ALA A 693 -19.86 -10.35 1.47
C ALA A 693 -21.12 -9.49 1.54
N SER A 694 -21.41 -8.75 0.47
CA SER A 694 -22.73 -8.19 0.16
C SER A 694 -23.43 -9.15 -0.80
N GLY A 695 -24.76 -9.17 -0.90
CA GLY A 695 -25.46 -10.08 -1.84
C GLY A 695 -25.06 -9.93 -3.32
N LYS A 696 -24.25 -8.91 -3.65
CA LYS A 696 -23.70 -8.60 -4.98
C LYS A 696 -22.16 -8.77 -5.06
N GLY A 697 -21.55 -9.54 -4.18
CA GLY A 697 -20.09 -9.72 -4.08
C GLY A 697 -19.47 -9.01 -2.87
N PHE A 698 -18.15 -8.93 -2.80
CA PHE A 698 -17.45 -8.36 -1.65
C PHE A 698 -17.39 -6.83 -1.68
N ARG A 699 -17.48 -6.22 -0.50
CA ARG A 699 -17.33 -4.77 -0.29
C ARG A 699 -16.32 -4.52 0.82
N TYR A 700 -15.63 -3.39 0.73
CA TYR A 700 -14.83 -2.89 1.85
C TYR A 700 -15.71 -2.65 3.07
N ALA A 701 -15.24 -2.99 4.26
CA ALA A 701 -15.91 -2.75 5.53
C ALA A 701 -15.35 -1.48 6.21
N ARG A 702 -15.22 -0.37 5.47
CA ARG A 702 -14.55 0.85 5.95
C ARG A 702 -15.32 1.54 7.05
N SER A 703 -16.65 1.48 6.99
CA SER A 703 -17.56 2.02 8.00
C SER A 703 -17.39 1.28 9.33
N PHE A 704 -17.37 -0.05 9.29
CA PHE A 704 -17.09 -0.90 10.44
C PHE A 704 -15.70 -0.60 11.02
N THR A 705 -14.68 -0.55 10.16
CA THR A 705 -13.28 -0.35 10.58
C THR A 705 -13.07 1.05 11.18
N SER A 706 -13.71 2.07 10.60
CA SER A 706 -13.67 3.43 11.13
C SER A 706 -14.27 3.50 12.52
N ASN A 707 -15.42 2.85 12.75
CA ASN A 707 -16.03 2.76 14.08
C ASN A 707 -15.14 2.00 15.07
N LEU A 708 -14.54 0.88 14.66
CA LEU A 708 -13.62 0.10 15.48
C LEU A 708 -12.41 0.92 15.94
N LEU A 709 -11.86 1.75 15.05
CA LEU A 709 -10.67 2.57 15.31
C LEU A 709 -10.99 3.97 15.87
N GLY A 710 -12.27 4.32 16.01
CA GLY A 710 -12.73 5.65 16.43
C GLY A 710 -12.51 6.77 15.41
N ILE A 711 -12.34 6.43 14.12
CA ILE A 711 -12.25 7.38 13.02
C ILE A 711 -13.68 7.83 12.66
N PRO A 712 -13.97 9.15 12.52
CA PRO A 712 -15.31 9.63 12.17
C PRO A 712 -15.84 9.05 10.84
N ALA A 713 -16.92 8.27 10.92
CA ALA A 713 -17.41 7.37 9.86
C ALA A 713 -17.82 8.01 8.51
N ARG A 714 -18.02 9.34 8.45
CA ARG A 714 -18.51 10.02 7.22
C ARG A 714 -17.47 10.21 6.12
N LYS A 715 -16.24 9.67 6.26
CA LYS A 715 -15.13 9.98 5.33
C LYS A 715 -14.70 8.84 4.41
N LEU A 716 -15.05 7.57 4.71
CA LEU A 716 -14.69 6.40 3.91
C LEU A 716 -15.94 5.57 3.61
N GLN A 717 -16.14 5.19 2.35
CA GLN A 717 -17.34 4.45 1.91
C GLN A 717 -17.04 2.98 1.70
N ASP A 718 -18.04 2.13 1.96
CA ASP A 718 -18.01 0.69 1.74
C ASP A 718 -18.27 0.39 0.25
N GLU A 719 -17.30 0.67 -0.62
CA GLU A 719 -17.35 0.40 -2.06
C GLU A 719 -17.17 -1.11 -2.36
N PRO A 720 -17.56 -1.60 -3.55
CA PRO A 720 -17.09 -2.90 -4.03
C PRO A 720 -15.56 -3.00 -3.92
N ILE A 721 -15.05 -4.18 -3.59
CA ILE A 721 -13.59 -4.34 -3.52
C ILE A 721 -12.97 -4.19 -4.92
N GLU A 722 -11.85 -3.50 -4.98
CA GLU A 722 -10.97 -3.50 -6.15
C GLU A 722 -9.93 -4.57 -5.89
N VAL A 723 -9.70 -5.48 -6.83
CA VAL A 723 -8.78 -6.60 -6.65
C VAL A 723 -7.67 -6.55 -7.66
N ARG A 724 -6.48 -6.99 -7.26
CA ARG A 724 -5.29 -7.05 -8.09
C ARG A 724 -4.59 -8.39 -7.97
N SER A 725 -3.87 -8.73 -9.03
CA SER A 725 -2.93 -9.85 -8.98
C SER A 725 -1.88 -9.60 -7.89
N GLY A 726 -1.65 -10.59 -7.03
CA GLY A 726 -0.75 -10.49 -5.88
C GLY A 726 -1.42 -10.02 -4.58
N ASP A 727 -2.71 -9.66 -4.60
CA ASP A 727 -3.48 -9.45 -3.38
C ASP A 727 -3.72 -10.78 -2.65
N VAL A 728 -4.09 -10.68 -1.37
CA VAL A 728 -4.38 -11.82 -0.51
C VAL A 728 -5.78 -11.66 0.08
N TYR A 729 -6.63 -12.67 -0.10
CA TYR A 729 -7.89 -12.82 0.60
C TYR A 729 -7.73 -13.85 1.71
N PHE A 730 -8.20 -13.49 2.91
CA PHE A 730 -8.17 -14.36 4.08
C PHE A 730 -9.49 -14.29 4.85
N MET A 731 -10.11 -15.46 5.07
CA MET A 731 -11.29 -15.63 5.91
C MET A 731 -10.88 -16.23 7.26
N PRO A 732 -10.74 -15.42 8.33
CA PRO A 732 -10.45 -15.93 9.68
C PRO A 732 -11.66 -16.54 10.41
N ASP A 733 -12.88 -16.28 9.94
CA ASP A 733 -14.12 -16.69 10.62
C ASP A 733 -14.67 -18.03 10.09
N LEU A 734 -15.70 -18.57 10.77
CA LEU A 734 -16.44 -19.78 10.39
C LEU A 734 -17.87 -19.42 9.94
N GLU A 735 -18.01 -18.88 8.74
CA GLU A 735 -19.32 -18.57 8.13
C GLU A 735 -19.62 -19.52 6.95
N HIS A 736 -20.31 -20.63 7.22
CA HIS A 736 -20.59 -21.66 6.21
C HIS A 736 -21.36 -21.14 4.99
N GLN A 737 -22.48 -20.45 5.22
CA GLN A 737 -23.44 -20.13 4.17
C GLN A 737 -22.90 -19.07 3.19
N ALA A 738 -22.17 -18.07 3.70
CA ALA A 738 -21.55 -17.07 2.83
C ALA A 738 -20.42 -17.70 2.00
N VAL A 739 -19.60 -18.57 2.57
CA VAL A 739 -18.50 -19.22 1.84
C VAL A 739 -19.03 -20.14 0.74
N ILE A 740 -20.02 -20.99 1.05
CA ILE A 740 -20.64 -21.89 0.04
C ILE A 740 -21.23 -21.08 -1.12
N ARG A 741 -21.95 -20.00 -0.81
CA ARG A 741 -22.58 -19.13 -1.82
C ARG A 741 -21.57 -18.41 -2.71
N ASN A 742 -20.41 -18.03 -2.17
CA ASN A 742 -19.39 -17.28 -2.89
C ASN A 742 -18.29 -18.17 -3.52
N ARG A 743 -18.47 -19.50 -3.59
CA ARG A 743 -17.51 -20.45 -4.20
C ARG A 743 -16.98 -19.98 -5.57
N LEU A 744 -17.87 -19.52 -6.45
CA LEU A 744 -17.49 -19.00 -7.77
C LEU A 744 -16.71 -17.68 -7.70
N THR A 745 -17.02 -16.82 -6.74
CA THR A 745 -16.28 -15.57 -6.52
C THR A 745 -14.85 -15.87 -6.07
N TYR A 746 -14.63 -16.85 -5.20
CA TYR A 746 -13.29 -17.26 -4.79
C TYR A 746 -12.45 -17.79 -5.95
N ARG A 747 -13.05 -18.59 -6.84
CA ARG A 747 -12.38 -19.02 -8.08
C ARG A 747 -12.00 -17.84 -8.96
N ALA A 748 -12.91 -16.90 -9.17
CA ALA A 748 -12.63 -15.68 -9.94
C ALA A 748 -11.50 -14.82 -9.32
N LEU A 749 -11.43 -14.73 -7.99
CA LEU A 749 -10.31 -14.09 -7.29
C LEU A 749 -8.98 -14.80 -7.58
N ARG A 750 -8.96 -16.14 -7.48
CA ARG A 750 -7.77 -16.94 -7.78
C ARG A 750 -7.32 -16.79 -9.23
N ASP A 751 -8.26 -16.83 -10.17
CA ASP A 751 -8.01 -16.63 -11.59
C ASP A 751 -7.41 -15.24 -11.85
N HIS A 752 -7.87 -14.21 -11.13
CA HIS A 752 -7.29 -12.86 -11.17
C HIS A 752 -5.92 -12.73 -10.48
N GLY A 753 -5.40 -13.81 -9.89
CA GLY A 753 -4.10 -13.86 -9.23
C GLY A 753 -4.11 -13.45 -7.76
N VAL A 754 -5.28 -13.40 -7.12
CA VAL A 754 -5.42 -13.23 -5.67
C VAL A 754 -5.15 -14.57 -4.98
N SER A 755 -4.42 -14.58 -3.88
CA SER A 755 -4.29 -15.77 -3.03
C SER A 755 -5.51 -15.88 -2.12
N VAL A 756 -6.29 -16.96 -2.21
CA VAL A 756 -7.48 -17.19 -1.38
C VAL A 756 -7.15 -18.19 -0.27
N ASN A 757 -7.35 -17.78 0.98
CA ASN A 757 -6.94 -18.51 2.17
C ASN A 757 -8.09 -18.58 3.19
N PHE A 758 -8.27 -19.72 3.84
CA PHE A 758 -9.27 -19.92 4.89
C PHE A 758 -8.62 -20.37 6.19
N MET A 759 -9.13 -19.87 7.31
CA MET A 759 -8.82 -20.43 8.61
C MET A 759 -9.76 -21.61 8.91
N VAL A 760 -9.18 -22.74 9.30
CA VAL A 760 -9.94 -23.94 9.68
C VAL A 760 -9.87 -24.11 11.18
N HIS A 761 -11.00 -23.89 11.84
CA HIS A 761 -11.12 -23.96 13.29
C HIS A 761 -11.17 -25.40 13.78
N ASP A 762 -11.95 -26.25 13.11
CA ASP A 762 -12.10 -27.66 13.45
C ASP A 762 -12.87 -28.44 12.37
N LEU A 763 -12.89 -29.78 12.47
CA LEU A 763 -13.70 -30.70 11.66
C LEU A 763 -14.79 -31.40 12.51
N LEU A 764 -15.14 -30.84 13.67
CA LEU A 764 -15.92 -31.52 14.69
C LEU A 764 -17.35 -31.88 14.24
N PRO A 765 -18.06 -31.09 13.41
CA PRO A 765 -19.38 -31.50 12.91
C PRO A 765 -19.35 -32.80 12.12
N LEU A 766 -18.21 -33.16 11.51
CA LEU A 766 -18.04 -34.42 10.78
C LEU A 766 -17.57 -35.55 11.70
N LYS A 767 -16.64 -35.25 12.62
CA LYS A 767 -16.07 -36.26 13.53
C LYS A 767 -17.02 -36.69 14.65
N PHE A 768 -17.82 -35.75 15.15
CA PHE A 768 -18.71 -35.95 16.29
C PHE A 768 -20.12 -35.41 16.01
N PRO A 769 -20.81 -35.90 14.96
CA PRO A 769 -22.11 -35.38 14.54
C PRO A 769 -23.17 -35.40 15.65
N GLN A 770 -23.04 -36.30 16.63
CA GLN A 770 -23.93 -36.38 17.81
C GLN A 770 -23.94 -35.12 18.69
N PHE A 771 -22.90 -34.27 18.61
CA PHE A 771 -22.83 -33.03 19.37
C PHE A 771 -23.38 -31.81 18.62
N PHE A 772 -23.82 -31.97 17.37
CA PHE A 772 -24.26 -30.89 16.52
C PHE A 772 -25.67 -31.14 15.95
N PRO A 773 -26.39 -30.09 15.52
CA PRO A 773 -27.66 -30.26 14.81
C PRO A 773 -27.49 -31.12 13.56
N ALA A 774 -28.52 -31.88 13.18
CA ALA A 774 -28.44 -32.90 12.12
C ALA A 774 -27.90 -32.39 10.76
N HIS A 775 -28.15 -31.13 10.40
CA HIS A 775 -27.70 -30.53 9.14
C HIS A 775 -26.27 -29.94 9.19
N ALA A 776 -25.66 -29.88 10.37
CA ALA A 776 -24.35 -29.26 10.57
C ALA A 776 -23.25 -30.01 9.82
N ALA A 777 -23.27 -31.35 9.86
CA ALA A 777 -22.31 -32.18 9.14
C ALA A 777 -22.36 -31.94 7.62
N VAL A 778 -23.56 -31.92 7.03
CA VAL A 778 -23.76 -31.67 5.59
C VAL A 778 -23.26 -30.28 5.19
N THR A 779 -23.62 -29.28 5.98
CA THR A 779 -23.22 -27.89 5.72
C THR A 779 -21.70 -27.70 5.88
N HIS A 780 -21.11 -28.34 6.88
CA HIS A 780 -19.67 -28.28 7.13
C HIS A 780 -18.87 -29.02 6.04
N HIS A 781 -19.38 -30.16 5.55
CA HIS A 781 -18.79 -30.86 4.41
C HIS A 781 -18.76 -29.97 3.16
N ALA A 782 -19.90 -29.37 2.80
CA ALA A 782 -19.99 -28.46 1.65
C ALA A 782 -19.06 -27.24 1.78
N TRP A 783 -18.84 -26.76 3.01
CA TRP A 783 -17.86 -25.70 3.28
C TRP A 783 -16.42 -26.18 3.08
N LEU A 784 -16.05 -27.36 3.57
CA LEU A 784 -14.72 -27.93 3.36
C LEU A 784 -14.41 -28.19 1.89
N GLU A 785 -15.41 -28.52 1.06
CA GLU A 785 -15.23 -28.60 -0.39
C GLU A 785 -14.81 -27.26 -1.02
N VAL A 786 -15.29 -26.13 -0.48
CA VAL A 786 -14.84 -24.80 -0.94
C VAL A 786 -13.43 -24.51 -0.43
N VAL A 787 -13.14 -24.83 0.82
CA VAL A 787 -11.78 -24.71 1.40
C VAL A 787 -10.77 -25.55 0.61
N ALA A 788 -11.16 -26.73 0.13
CA ALA A 788 -10.34 -27.62 -0.69
C ALA A 788 -9.96 -27.04 -2.06
N GLU A 789 -10.64 -25.98 -2.52
CA GLU A 789 -10.33 -25.26 -3.76
C GLU A 789 -9.51 -23.99 -3.53
N ALA A 790 -9.18 -23.67 -2.28
CA ALA A 790 -8.39 -22.50 -1.91
C ALA A 790 -6.91 -22.73 -2.19
N ASP A 791 -6.10 -21.67 -2.02
CA ASP A 791 -4.65 -21.82 -2.06
C ASP A 791 -4.11 -22.37 -0.74
N ARG A 792 -4.69 -21.95 0.39
CA ARG A 792 -4.29 -22.43 1.72
C ARG A 792 -5.44 -22.63 2.69
N ALA A 793 -5.29 -23.66 3.51
CA ALA A 793 -6.07 -23.88 4.72
C ALA A 793 -5.15 -23.73 5.94
N ILE A 794 -5.37 -22.67 6.72
CA ILE A 794 -4.58 -22.33 7.90
C ILE A 794 -5.34 -22.82 9.12
N CYS A 795 -4.91 -23.94 9.68
CA CYS A 795 -5.57 -24.55 10.81
C CYS A 795 -5.14 -23.88 12.11
N VAL A 796 -6.04 -23.80 13.09
CA VAL A 796 -5.74 -23.18 14.39
C VAL A 796 -4.78 -24.03 15.25
N SER A 797 -4.59 -25.31 14.89
CA SER A 797 -3.68 -26.26 15.54
C SER A 797 -3.11 -27.25 14.52
N SER A 798 -1.99 -27.89 14.87
CA SER A 798 -1.41 -28.97 14.07
C SER A 798 -2.30 -30.22 14.08
N THR A 799 -3.03 -30.47 15.17
CA THR A 799 -4.06 -31.51 15.26
C THR A 799 -5.13 -31.32 14.17
N VAL A 800 -5.68 -30.11 14.04
CA VAL A 800 -6.70 -29.81 13.01
C VAL A 800 -6.11 -29.89 11.60
N ALA A 801 -4.84 -29.50 11.42
CA ALA A 801 -4.16 -29.65 10.13
C ALA A 801 -4.06 -31.11 9.69
N LEU A 802 -3.68 -32.02 10.61
CA LEU A 802 -3.63 -33.46 10.34
C LEU A 802 -5.01 -34.04 10.03
N GLU A 803 -6.04 -33.62 10.77
CA GLU A 803 -7.42 -34.02 10.53
C GLU A 803 -7.92 -33.58 9.14
N LEU A 804 -7.62 -32.33 8.76
CA LEU A 804 -7.98 -31.79 7.45
C LEU A 804 -7.23 -32.52 6.33
N ALA A 805 -5.94 -32.79 6.50
CA ALA A 805 -5.15 -33.53 5.52
C ALA A 805 -5.72 -34.94 5.30
N ALA A 806 -6.08 -35.64 6.37
CA ALA A 806 -6.73 -36.95 6.29
C ALA A 806 -8.09 -36.87 5.58
N TRP A 807 -8.92 -35.87 5.90
CA TRP A 807 -10.19 -35.66 5.22
C TRP A 807 -9.99 -35.35 3.73
N HIS A 808 -9.05 -34.49 3.38
CA HIS A 808 -8.76 -34.10 2.00
C HIS A 808 -8.29 -35.30 1.15
N ALA A 809 -7.42 -36.14 1.70
CA ALA A 809 -6.94 -37.36 1.04
C ALA A 809 -8.08 -38.35 0.76
N GLN A 810 -9.06 -38.47 1.67
CA GLN A 810 -10.19 -39.41 1.53
C GLN A 810 -11.26 -38.94 0.55
N ASN A 811 -11.48 -37.64 0.42
CA ASN A 811 -12.60 -37.09 -0.36
C ASN A 811 -12.23 -36.75 -1.82
N GLY A 812 -10.96 -36.99 -2.20
CA GLY A 812 -10.42 -36.76 -3.54
C GLY A 812 -10.36 -35.27 -3.86
N GLY A 813 -9.17 -34.69 -3.91
CA GLY A 813 -8.98 -33.31 -4.36
C GLY A 813 -9.49 -33.14 -5.80
N ARG A 814 -10.70 -32.60 -5.98
CA ARG A 814 -11.28 -32.27 -7.29
C ARG A 814 -10.84 -30.90 -7.82
N GLY A 815 -9.83 -30.29 -7.19
CA GLY A 815 -9.33 -28.95 -7.51
C GLY A 815 -8.25 -28.95 -8.58
N THR A 816 -8.11 -27.82 -9.29
CA THR A 816 -7.10 -27.59 -10.33
C THR A 816 -5.70 -27.25 -9.79
N GLY A 817 -5.46 -27.39 -8.48
CA GLY A 817 -4.17 -27.15 -7.82
C GLY A 817 -4.11 -27.78 -6.42
N GLU A 818 -2.90 -27.95 -5.87
CA GLU A 818 -2.65 -28.58 -4.56
C GLU A 818 -2.94 -27.59 -3.42
N LEU A 819 -3.89 -27.93 -2.52
CA LEU A 819 -4.18 -27.15 -1.32
C LEU A 819 -3.01 -27.25 -0.35
N VAL A 820 -2.45 -26.11 0.08
CA VAL A 820 -1.46 -26.09 1.16
C VAL A 820 -2.16 -26.07 2.51
N ILE A 821 -1.94 -27.10 3.33
CA ILE A 821 -2.44 -27.19 4.71
C ILE A 821 -1.30 -26.82 5.66
N CYS A 822 -1.51 -25.81 6.49
CA CYS A 822 -0.57 -25.41 7.55
C CYS A 822 -1.32 -25.07 8.84
N HIS A 823 -0.61 -24.66 9.89
CA HIS A 823 -1.22 -24.24 11.14
C HIS A 823 -0.62 -22.94 11.70
N SER A 824 -1.46 -22.14 12.34
CA SER A 824 -1.07 -20.92 13.05
C SER A 824 -1.86 -20.84 14.36
N HIS A 825 -1.15 -20.85 15.49
CA HIS A 825 -1.78 -20.82 16.81
C HIS A 825 -2.38 -19.45 17.11
N HIS A 826 -3.45 -19.42 17.91
CA HIS A 826 -4.07 -18.18 18.34
C HIS A 826 -3.33 -17.49 19.49
N GLY A 827 -3.60 -16.18 19.63
CA GLY A 827 -3.18 -15.39 20.78
C GLY A 827 -4.12 -15.52 21.99
N ALA A 828 -3.68 -15.08 23.17
CA ALA A 828 -4.46 -15.17 24.43
C ALA A 828 -4.74 -13.85 25.16
N ASP A 829 -4.11 -12.73 24.79
CA ASP A 829 -4.24 -11.48 25.54
C ASP A 829 -5.61 -10.82 25.31
N LEU A 830 -6.46 -10.84 26.35
CA LEU A 830 -7.87 -10.46 26.26
C LEU A 830 -8.11 -8.96 25.97
N VAL A 831 -7.17 -8.08 26.33
CA VAL A 831 -7.30 -6.62 26.18
C VAL A 831 -7.29 -6.17 24.70
N ALA A 832 -6.80 -6.99 23.79
CA ALA A 832 -6.62 -6.62 22.38
C ALA A 832 -7.91 -6.61 21.52
N SER A 833 -9.05 -7.06 22.06
CA SER A 833 -10.20 -7.47 21.24
C SER A 833 -11.42 -6.52 21.23
N SER A 834 -11.57 -5.57 22.16
CA SER A 834 -12.65 -4.55 22.18
C SER A 834 -12.41 -3.43 23.22
N PRO A 835 -13.03 -2.24 23.08
CA PRO A 835 -13.03 -1.19 24.11
C PRO A 835 -13.78 -1.60 25.38
N SER A 836 -13.29 -1.18 26.55
CA SER A 836 -13.84 -1.56 27.85
C SER A 836 -15.29 -1.12 28.07
N LYS A 837 -16.12 -2.07 28.50
CA LYS A 837 -17.51 -1.82 28.94
C LYS A 837 -17.63 -1.60 30.45
N GLY A 838 -16.49 -1.58 31.16
CA GLY A 838 -16.45 -1.60 32.62
C GLY A 838 -16.96 -2.92 33.21
N LEU A 839 -16.97 -2.99 34.54
CA LEU A 839 -17.47 -4.17 35.26
C LEU A 839 -18.97 -4.03 35.57
N PRO A 840 -19.76 -5.12 35.51
CA PRO A 840 -21.16 -5.07 35.97
C PRO A 840 -21.25 -4.74 37.46
N ARG A 841 -22.36 -4.12 37.90
CA ARG A 841 -22.54 -3.64 39.29
C ARG A 841 -22.31 -4.71 40.37
N ASN A 842 -22.57 -5.97 40.05
CA ASN A 842 -22.38 -7.11 40.96
C ASN A 842 -21.01 -7.82 40.83
N ALA A 843 -20.14 -7.40 39.90
CA ALA A 843 -18.86 -8.06 39.62
C ALA A 843 -18.02 -8.24 40.87
N TYR A 844 -17.87 -7.19 41.67
CA TYR A 844 -17.06 -7.22 42.89
C TYR A 844 -17.54 -8.29 43.88
N ARG A 845 -18.86 -8.44 44.06
CA ARG A 845 -19.44 -9.46 44.95
C ARG A 845 -19.17 -10.87 44.43
N VAL A 846 -19.29 -11.08 43.12
CA VAL A 846 -18.98 -12.38 42.49
C VAL A 846 -17.50 -12.70 42.66
N LEU A 847 -16.60 -11.79 42.31
CA LEU A 847 -15.15 -11.99 42.40
C LEU A 847 -14.69 -12.26 43.85
N GLN A 848 -15.23 -11.54 44.83
CA GLN A 848 -14.98 -11.83 46.25
C GLN A 848 -15.43 -13.24 46.64
N ARG A 849 -16.58 -13.71 46.13
CA ARG A 849 -17.08 -15.06 46.39
C ARG A 849 -16.12 -16.12 45.83
N LEU A 850 -15.65 -15.93 44.59
CA LEU A 850 -14.72 -16.86 43.93
C LEU A 850 -13.41 -17.05 44.71
N ARG A 851 -12.97 -16.03 45.44
CA ARG A 851 -11.76 -16.07 46.28
C ARG A 851 -11.94 -16.73 47.64
N ARG A 852 -13.18 -16.94 48.12
CA ARG A 852 -13.46 -17.45 49.48
C ARG A 852 -13.35 -18.97 49.61
N ALA A 853 -13.43 -19.71 48.52
CA ALA A 853 -13.28 -21.16 48.51
C ALA A 853 -12.71 -21.60 47.15
N PRO A 854 -12.17 -22.83 47.02
CA PRO A 854 -11.67 -23.33 45.74
C PRO A 854 -12.72 -23.19 44.63
N SER A 855 -12.39 -22.42 43.59
CA SER A 855 -13.27 -22.06 42.48
C SER A 855 -12.76 -22.63 41.16
N PHE A 856 -13.59 -23.40 40.48
CA PHE A 856 -13.28 -24.06 39.23
C PHE A 856 -14.04 -23.41 38.09
N LEU A 857 -13.29 -22.93 37.11
CA LEU A 857 -13.79 -22.13 36.00
C LEU A 857 -13.93 -22.99 34.74
N MET A 858 -15.07 -22.87 34.07
CA MET A 858 -15.29 -23.33 32.70
C MET A 858 -15.62 -22.12 31.82
N VAL A 859 -14.95 -21.99 30.68
CA VAL A 859 -15.13 -20.88 29.73
C VAL A 859 -15.51 -21.41 28.35
N GLY A 860 -16.59 -20.89 27.79
CA GLY A 860 -17.07 -21.21 26.44
C GLY A 860 -18.59 -21.31 26.38
N THR A 861 -19.14 -21.32 25.17
CA THR A 861 -20.58 -21.57 24.94
C THR A 861 -21.01 -22.88 25.62
N VAL A 862 -22.14 -22.86 26.31
CA VAL A 862 -22.72 -24.05 26.95
C VAL A 862 -23.36 -24.94 25.89
N GLU A 863 -22.56 -25.83 25.30
CA GLU A 863 -22.91 -26.74 24.21
C GLU A 863 -22.53 -28.21 24.53
N PRO A 864 -23.11 -29.22 23.85
CA PRO A 864 -22.99 -30.64 24.22
C PRO A 864 -21.55 -31.13 24.35
N ARG A 865 -20.68 -30.65 23.45
CA ARG A 865 -19.29 -31.07 23.34
C ARG A 865 -18.40 -30.55 24.46
N LYS A 866 -18.77 -29.47 25.15
CA LYS A 866 -17.89 -28.77 26.12
C LYS A 866 -17.84 -29.42 27.51
N GLY A 867 -18.57 -30.52 27.72
CA GLY A 867 -18.51 -31.30 28.97
C GLY A 867 -19.16 -30.63 30.18
N HIS A 868 -19.97 -29.56 30.00
CA HIS A 868 -20.65 -28.87 31.10
C HIS A 868 -21.58 -29.80 31.91
N SER A 869 -22.25 -30.74 31.23
CA SER A 869 -23.08 -31.76 31.89
C SER A 869 -22.26 -32.66 32.82
N ASP A 870 -21.10 -33.12 32.33
CA ASP A 870 -20.22 -34.04 33.06
C ASP A 870 -19.66 -33.37 34.32
N ILE A 871 -19.19 -32.13 34.18
CA ILE A 871 -18.65 -31.36 35.29
C ILE A 871 -19.74 -30.97 36.29
N LEU A 872 -20.92 -30.55 35.84
CA LEU A 872 -22.02 -30.27 36.76
C LEU A 872 -22.40 -31.52 37.58
N ALA A 873 -22.48 -32.70 36.95
CA ALA A 873 -22.76 -33.95 37.63
C ALA A 873 -21.66 -34.32 38.65
N ALA A 874 -20.38 -34.08 38.32
CA ALA A 874 -19.27 -34.28 39.26
C ALA A 874 -19.38 -33.33 40.47
N PHE A 875 -19.73 -32.06 40.25
CA PHE A 875 -19.93 -31.09 41.32
C PHE A 875 -21.15 -31.37 42.19
N GLU A 876 -22.25 -31.87 41.61
CA GLU A 876 -23.41 -32.37 42.38
C GLU A 876 -22.97 -33.44 43.40
N ARG A 877 -22.06 -34.35 43.02
CA ARG A 877 -21.50 -35.36 43.93
C ARG A 877 -20.57 -34.75 44.98
N ILE A 878 -19.73 -33.79 44.58
CA ILE A 878 -18.86 -33.06 45.52
C ILE A 878 -19.70 -32.35 46.59
N TRP A 879 -20.78 -31.67 46.19
CA TRP A 879 -21.67 -30.95 47.09
C TRP A 879 -22.50 -31.87 47.98
N ALA A 880 -22.97 -33.01 47.45
CA ALA A 880 -23.64 -34.04 48.24
C ALA A 880 -22.72 -34.63 49.32
N GLY A 881 -21.41 -34.73 49.02
CA GLY A 881 -20.37 -35.11 49.99
C GLY A 881 -19.91 -33.99 50.93
N GLY A 882 -20.61 -32.85 50.99
CA GLY A 882 -20.28 -31.72 51.88
C GLY A 882 -19.17 -30.78 51.39
N GLY A 883 -18.73 -30.91 50.14
CA GLY A 883 -17.68 -30.07 49.54
C GLY A 883 -18.06 -28.59 49.46
N LYS A 884 -17.08 -27.70 49.62
CA LYS A 884 -17.26 -26.22 49.59
C LYS A 884 -16.79 -25.60 48.27
N GLU A 885 -16.36 -26.43 47.32
CA GLU A 885 -15.85 -26.05 46.02
C GLU A 885 -16.93 -25.36 45.19
N GLN A 886 -16.53 -24.34 44.45
CA GLN A 886 -17.40 -23.53 43.60
C GLN A 886 -17.19 -23.90 42.14
N LEU A 887 -18.28 -23.99 41.37
CA LEU A 887 -18.28 -24.12 39.92
C LEU A 887 -18.70 -22.80 39.28
N VAL A 888 -17.85 -22.27 38.41
CA VAL A 888 -18.09 -21.04 37.66
C VAL A 888 -18.14 -21.38 36.18
N VAL A 889 -19.25 -21.08 35.52
CA VAL A 889 -19.42 -21.23 34.07
C VAL A 889 -19.50 -19.84 33.47
N VAL A 890 -18.69 -19.56 32.45
CA VAL A 890 -18.73 -18.30 31.70
C VAL A 890 -18.96 -18.60 30.23
N GLY A 891 -20.07 -18.09 29.69
CA GLY A 891 -20.44 -18.25 28.29
C GLY A 891 -21.95 -18.38 28.08
N LYS A 892 -22.38 -18.13 26.84
CA LYS A 892 -23.81 -18.11 26.47
C LYS A 892 -24.40 -19.52 26.40
N ALA A 893 -25.72 -19.59 26.53
CA ALA A 893 -26.48 -20.80 26.24
C ALA A 893 -26.31 -21.22 24.77
N GLY A 894 -25.90 -22.46 24.52
CA GLY A 894 -25.76 -23.03 23.18
C GLY A 894 -26.98 -23.85 22.75
N TRP A 895 -26.75 -24.82 21.86
CA TRP A 895 -27.77 -25.68 21.25
C TRP A 895 -27.93 -27.03 21.95
N MET A 896 -29.05 -27.73 21.69
CA MET A 896 -29.29 -29.14 22.09
C MET A 896 -29.20 -29.44 23.59
N LEU A 897 -29.26 -28.41 24.44
CA LEU A 897 -29.03 -28.51 25.89
C LEU A 897 -30.11 -27.82 26.73
N GLU A 898 -31.35 -27.74 26.24
CA GLU A 898 -32.47 -27.09 26.95
C GLU A 898 -32.66 -27.68 28.35
N ALA A 899 -32.42 -28.99 28.52
CA ALA A 899 -32.44 -29.64 29.83
C ALA A 899 -31.32 -29.15 30.75
N LEU A 900 -30.06 -29.10 30.28
CA LEU A 900 -28.92 -28.63 31.07
C LEU A 900 -29.05 -27.14 31.42
N ILE A 901 -29.45 -26.31 30.47
CA ILE A 901 -29.67 -24.87 30.68
C ILE A 901 -30.71 -24.63 31.78
N ARG A 902 -31.84 -25.36 31.72
CA ARG A 902 -32.85 -25.31 32.79
C ARG A 902 -32.28 -25.76 34.13
N ARG A 903 -31.47 -26.83 34.13
CA ARG A 903 -30.77 -27.32 35.33
C ARG A 903 -29.86 -26.27 35.92
N LEU A 904 -28.97 -25.65 35.14
CA LEU A 904 -28.05 -24.59 35.57
C LEU A 904 -28.78 -23.33 36.11
N ARG A 905 -29.91 -22.97 35.52
CA ARG A 905 -30.72 -21.80 35.96
C ARG A 905 -31.51 -22.07 37.24
N LYS A 906 -31.98 -23.30 37.45
CA LYS A 906 -32.81 -23.67 38.60
C LYS A 906 -32.07 -24.46 39.68
N HIS A 907 -30.76 -24.62 39.55
CA HIS A 907 -29.99 -25.45 40.47
C HIS A 907 -30.03 -24.89 41.91
N PRO A 908 -30.21 -25.73 42.95
CA PRO A 908 -30.25 -25.26 44.36
C PRO A 908 -28.98 -24.54 44.83
N GLU A 909 -27.85 -24.86 44.20
CA GLU A 909 -26.55 -24.23 44.50
C GLU A 909 -26.28 -22.94 43.72
N ARG A 910 -27.20 -22.51 42.86
CA ARG A 910 -27.06 -21.27 42.10
C ARG A 910 -26.88 -20.09 43.05
N ASP A 911 -25.95 -19.20 42.73
CA ASP A 911 -25.56 -18.04 43.53
C ASP A 911 -24.98 -18.36 44.93
N ARG A 912 -24.74 -19.64 45.22
CA ARG A 912 -24.03 -20.12 46.43
C ARG A 912 -22.69 -20.74 46.06
N ARG A 913 -22.73 -21.91 45.41
CA ARG A 913 -21.56 -22.69 44.94
C ARG A 913 -21.53 -22.85 43.42
N LEU A 914 -22.64 -22.57 42.72
CA LEU A 914 -22.71 -22.54 41.26
C LEU A 914 -22.95 -21.10 40.78
N THR A 915 -22.09 -20.61 39.89
CA THR A 915 -22.27 -19.30 39.23
C THR A 915 -22.21 -19.48 37.72
N TRP A 916 -23.24 -19.04 37.00
CA TRP A 916 -23.23 -19.00 35.53
C TRP A 916 -23.35 -17.56 35.05
N ILE A 917 -22.34 -17.11 34.30
CA ILE A 917 -22.20 -15.76 33.76
C ILE A 917 -22.37 -15.84 32.24
N GLU A 918 -23.51 -15.40 31.74
CA GLU A 918 -23.90 -15.56 30.33
C GLU A 918 -23.28 -14.50 29.41
N ASP A 919 -22.99 -13.29 29.93
CA ASP A 919 -22.50 -12.14 29.16
C ASP A 919 -21.38 -11.41 29.91
N ALA A 920 -20.19 -12.02 29.94
CA ALA A 920 -18.99 -11.39 30.49
C ALA A 920 -18.31 -10.51 29.43
N SER A 921 -17.93 -9.29 29.79
CA SER A 921 -16.96 -8.54 28.98
C SER A 921 -15.58 -9.16 29.11
N ASP A 922 -14.67 -8.86 28.18
CA ASP A 922 -13.31 -9.39 28.25
C ASP A 922 -12.56 -8.91 29.50
N GLU A 923 -12.81 -7.70 30.00
CA GLU A 923 -12.25 -7.23 31.28
C GLU A 923 -12.81 -7.99 32.47
N TYR A 924 -14.10 -8.32 32.44
CA TYR A 924 -14.70 -9.09 33.52
C TYR A 924 -14.20 -10.54 33.51
N LEU A 925 -14.07 -11.14 32.33
CA LEU A 925 -13.50 -12.46 32.15
C LEU A 925 -12.04 -12.50 32.64
N ASP A 926 -11.24 -11.48 32.34
CA ASP A 926 -9.86 -11.35 32.83
C ASP A 926 -9.78 -11.40 34.36
N GLN A 927 -10.68 -10.67 35.05
CA GLN A 927 -10.75 -10.70 36.51
C GLN A 927 -11.29 -12.02 37.07
N ILE A 928 -12.16 -12.71 36.33
CA ILE A 928 -12.64 -14.05 36.70
C ILE A 928 -11.51 -15.07 36.62
N TYR A 929 -10.69 -15.04 35.56
CA TYR A 929 -9.47 -15.86 35.47
C TYR A 929 -8.56 -15.62 36.68
N ALA A 930 -8.26 -14.36 36.98
CA ALA A 930 -7.39 -13.98 38.10
C ALA A 930 -7.96 -14.32 39.50
N SER A 931 -9.28 -14.50 39.61
CA SER A 931 -9.95 -14.80 40.89
C SER A 931 -10.32 -16.27 41.06
N SER A 932 -10.09 -17.09 40.03
CA SER A 932 -10.39 -18.51 40.02
C SER A 932 -9.23 -19.34 40.58
N THR A 933 -9.51 -20.55 41.05
CA THR A 933 -8.50 -21.48 41.61
C THR A 933 -7.90 -22.40 40.56
N CYS A 934 -8.71 -22.77 39.55
CA CYS A 934 -8.34 -23.68 38.47
C CYS A 934 -9.29 -23.49 37.28
N LEU A 935 -8.78 -23.65 36.05
CA LEU A 935 -9.60 -23.88 34.86
C LEU A 935 -9.88 -25.38 34.68
N ILE A 936 -11.12 -25.75 34.39
CA ILE A 936 -11.48 -27.08 33.89
C ILE A 936 -11.86 -26.99 32.40
N ALA A 937 -11.05 -27.59 31.55
CA ALA A 937 -11.30 -27.76 30.13
C ALA A 937 -11.78 -29.19 29.85
N ALA A 938 -13.10 -29.41 29.89
CA ALA A 938 -13.71 -30.74 29.84
C ALA A 938 -14.23 -31.16 28.45
N SER A 939 -13.84 -30.44 27.39
CA SER A 939 -14.35 -30.66 26.03
C SER A 939 -14.06 -32.08 25.52
N HIS A 940 -15.05 -32.68 24.84
CA HIS A 940 -14.97 -34.00 24.17
C HIS A 940 -14.24 -33.95 22.81
N GLY A 941 -14.05 -32.77 22.25
CA GLY A 941 -13.13 -32.48 21.16
C GLY A 941 -12.60 -31.05 21.36
N GLU A 942 -11.80 -30.48 20.48
CA GLU A 942 -11.58 -29.02 20.40
C GLU A 942 -10.81 -28.70 19.12
N GLY A 943 -10.94 -27.48 18.61
CA GLY A 943 -10.08 -26.99 17.52
C GLY A 943 -8.70 -26.53 18.01
N PHE A 944 -8.67 -25.81 19.13
CA PHE A 944 -7.44 -25.26 19.71
C PHE A 944 -7.50 -25.20 21.25
N GLY A 945 -8.54 -24.56 21.80
CA GLY A 945 -8.70 -24.44 23.25
C GLY A 945 -8.18 -23.12 23.82
N LEU A 946 -8.68 -21.99 23.29
CA LEU A 946 -8.38 -20.64 23.80
C LEU A 946 -8.41 -20.53 25.34
N PRO A 947 -9.37 -21.13 26.07
CA PRO A 947 -9.37 -21.05 27.53
C PRO A 947 -8.09 -21.56 28.21
N LEU A 948 -7.39 -22.54 27.63
CA LEU A 948 -6.15 -23.08 28.19
C LEU A 948 -5.06 -22.01 28.17
N ILE A 949 -4.81 -21.39 27.02
CA ILE A 949 -3.78 -20.36 26.88
C ILE A 949 -4.15 -19.07 27.62
N GLU A 950 -5.45 -18.75 27.71
CA GLU A 950 -5.95 -17.65 28.53
C GLU A 950 -5.66 -17.92 30.02
N ALA A 951 -5.90 -19.12 30.52
CA ALA A 951 -5.57 -19.51 31.90
C ALA A 951 -4.06 -19.47 32.17
N ALA A 952 -3.25 -20.04 31.27
CA ALA A 952 -1.79 -20.05 31.40
C ALA A 952 -1.19 -18.63 31.42
N SER A 953 -1.71 -17.70 30.61
CA SER A 953 -1.29 -16.28 30.62
C SER A 953 -1.49 -15.61 31.98
N LYS A 954 -2.38 -16.15 32.82
CA LYS A 954 -2.65 -15.71 34.19
C LYS A 954 -2.03 -16.59 35.25
N GLY A 955 -1.28 -17.63 34.87
CA GLY A 955 -0.75 -18.63 35.78
C GLY A 955 -1.82 -19.44 36.51
N LEU A 956 -3.03 -19.53 35.95
CA LEU A 956 -4.14 -20.29 36.52
C LEU A 956 -3.95 -21.79 36.18
N PRO A 957 -3.84 -22.68 37.18
CA PRO A 957 -3.70 -24.10 36.93
C PRO A 957 -4.85 -24.70 36.11
N ILE A 958 -4.55 -25.74 35.33
CA ILE A 958 -5.48 -26.32 34.36
C ILE A 958 -5.72 -27.79 34.68
N ILE A 959 -6.99 -28.20 34.71
CA ILE A 959 -7.44 -29.59 34.57
C ILE A 959 -8.03 -29.73 33.17
N ALA A 960 -7.56 -30.69 32.38
CA ALA A 960 -7.98 -30.86 30.99
C ALA A 960 -8.38 -32.32 30.71
N ARG A 961 -9.37 -32.53 29.84
CA ARG A 961 -9.63 -33.88 29.29
C ARG A 961 -8.44 -34.30 28.43
N ASP A 962 -8.06 -35.57 28.48
CA ASP A 962 -6.98 -36.10 27.65
C ASP A 962 -7.42 -36.27 26.20
N ILE A 963 -7.30 -35.19 25.41
CA ILE A 963 -7.57 -35.16 23.97
C ILE A 963 -6.36 -34.62 23.19
N PRO A 964 -6.14 -35.02 21.92
CA PRO A 964 -4.92 -34.69 21.17
C PRO A 964 -4.55 -33.21 21.15
N VAL A 965 -5.52 -32.33 20.88
CA VAL A 965 -5.29 -30.88 20.81
C VAL A 965 -4.93 -30.24 22.16
N PHE A 966 -5.44 -30.76 23.29
CA PHE A 966 -5.03 -30.27 24.60
C PHE A 966 -3.62 -30.73 24.94
N ARG A 967 -3.22 -31.92 24.51
CA ARG A 967 -1.83 -32.38 24.61
C ARG A 967 -0.88 -31.52 23.77
N GLU A 968 -1.31 -31.13 22.57
CA GLU A 968 -0.57 -30.19 21.72
C GLU A 968 -0.35 -28.84 22.41
N VAL A 969 -1.43 -28.24 22.93
CA VAL A 969 -1.40 -26.86 23.44
C VAL A 969 -0.82 -26.77 24.85
N ALA A 970 -1.20 -27.67 25.76
CA ALA A 970 -0.78 -27.60 27.16
C ALA A 970 0.41 -28.50 27.50
N GLY A 971 0.79 -29.47 26.66
CA GLY A 971 1.91 -30.38 26.93
C GLY A 971 1.79 -31.02 28.33
N ASP A 972 2.87 -30.97 29.12
CA ASP A 972 2.91 -31.47 30.50
C ASP A 972 2.47 -30.44 31.55
N HIS A 973 1.93 -29.29 31.12
CA HIS A 973 1.59 -28.15 31.99
C HIS A 973 0.13 -28.13 32.46
N ALA A 974 -0.65 -29.17 32.15
CA ALA A 974 -2.02 -29.37 32.63
C ALA A 974 -2.16 -30.73 33.34
N PHE A 975 -3.13 -30.83 34.24
CA PHE A 975 -3.50 -32.09 34.88
C PHE A 975 -4.59 -32.78 34.05
N TYR A 976 -4.28 -33.94 33.48
CA TYR A 976 -5.18 -34.63 32.55
C TYR A 976 -6.07 -35.67 33.23
N PHE A 977 -7.28 -35.84 32.71
CA PHE A 977 -8.19 -36.92 33.07
C PHE A 977 -8.69 -37.68 31.83
N ASP A 978 -8.98 -38.97 32.00
CA ASP A 978 -9.32 -39.87 30.91
C ASP A 978 -10.55 -39.42 30.13
N ALA A 979 -10.53 -39.61 28.81
CA ALA A 979 -11.59 -39.19 27.90
C ALA A 979 -12.97 -39.82 28.23
N ASP A 980 -13.00 -41.01 28.82
CA ASP A 980 -14.23 -41.75 29.16
C ASP A 980 -14.66 -41.59 30.63
N SER A 981 -14.12 -40.58 31.33
CA SER A 981 -14.41 -40.36 32.75
C SER A 981 -15.88 -40.02 32.99
N ASP A 982 -16.54 -40.81 33.84
CA ASP A 982 -17.90 -40.52 34.32
C ASP A 982 -17.90 -39.48 35.47
N ALA A 983 -19.09 -39.08 35.93
CA ALA A 983 -19.24 -38.10 37.00
C ALA A 983 -18.56 -38.53 38.32
N THR A 984 -18.43 -39.83 38.60
CA THR A 984 -17.77 -40.34 39.81
C THR A 984 -16.28 -40.13 39.71
N ARG A 985 -15.65 -40.62 38.64
CA ARG A 985 -14.21 -40.46 38.40
C ARG A 985 -13.82 -38.99 38.32
N LEU A 986 -14.61 -38.16 37.63
CA LEU A 986 -14.36 -36.71 37.57
C LEU A 986 -14.37 -36.05 38.96
N SER A 987 -15.31 -36.44 39.83
CA SER A 987 -15.34 -35.93 41.21
C SER A 987 -14.10 -36.34 42.02
N GLU A 988 -13.60 -37.56 41.80
CA GLU A 988 -12.37 -38.07 42.42
C GLU A 988 -11.14 -37.37 41.86
N THR A 989 -11.06 -37.15 40.54
CA THR A 989 -10.00 -36.37 39.87
C THR A 989 -9.90 -34.96 40.45
N ILE A 990 -11.01 -34.24 40.62
CA ILE A 990 -11.01 -32.89 41.18
C ILE A 990 -10.50 -32.90 42.63
N ARG A 991 -10.92 -33.88 43.44
CA ARG A 991 -10.45 -34.05 44.82
C ARG A 991 -8.96 -34.40 44.88
N ALA A 992 -8.50 -35.31 44.03
CA ALA A 992 -7.09 -35.69 43.94
C ALA A 992 -6.23 -34.49 43.52
N TRP A 993 -6.69 -33.71 42.55
CA TRP A 993 -6.03 -32.48 42.13
C TRP A 993 -5.92 -31.45 43.27
N LEU A 994 -6.98 -31.26 44.06
CA LEU A 994 -6.94 -30.39 45.24
C LEU A 994 -5.89 -30.84 46.27
N GLN A 995 -5.77 -32.15 46.52
CA GLN A 995 -4.73 -32.69 47.41
C GLN A 995 -3.32 -32.46 46.86
N LEU A 996 -3.12 -32.61 45.55
CA LEU A 996 -1.85 -32.31 44.90
C LEU A 996 -1.51 -30.82 44.99
N LYS A 997 -2.50 -29.94 44.81
CA LYS A 997 -2.32 -28.50 44.93
C LYS A 997 -1.88 -28.09 46.33
N GLN A 998 -2.49 -28.66 47.37
CA GLN A 998 -2.07 -28.41 48.76
C GLN A 998 -0.62 -28.82 49.04
N ARG A 999 -0.12 -29.82 48.32
CA ARG A 999 1.27 -30.29 48.39
C ARG A 999 2.21 -29.59 47.40
N ASN A 1000 1.72 -28.62 46.64
CA ASN A 1000 2.45 -27.93 45.56
C ASN A 1000 3.04 -28.90 44.51
N ARG A 1001 2.31 -29.97 44.18
CA ARG A 1001 2.69 -31.04 43.23
C ARG A 1001 1.83 -31.06 41.96
N ILE A 1002 1.20 -29.93 41.62
CA ILE A 1002 0.43 -29.80 40.38
C ILE A 1002 1.34 -29.33 39.24
N PRO A 1003 0.99 -29.65 37.98
CA PRO A 1003 1.66 -29.08 36.81
C PRO A 1003 1.67 -27.55 36.83
N ASP A 1004 2.79 -26.95 36.42
CA ASP A 1004 2.94 -25.50 36.39
C ASP A 1004 2.52 -24.91 35.04
N SER A 1005 1.29 -24.40 34.99
CA SER A 1005 0.73 -23.71 33.82
C SER A 1005 1.49 -22.45 33.40
N ARG A 1006 2.31 -21.84 34.29
CA ARG A 1006 3.09 -20.63 33.96
C ARG A 1006 4.23 -20.91 32.99
N LEU A 1007 4.65 -22.17 32.89
CA LEU A 1007 5.69 -22.63 31.96
C LEU A 1007 5.11 -22.98 30.58
N MET A 1008 3.78 -22.99 30.44
CA MET A 1008 3.11 -23.25 29.17
C MET A 1008 3.36 -22.10 28.21
N LYS A 1009 3.82 -22.42 26.99
CA LYS A 1009 4.04 -21.42 25.94
C LYS A 1009 2.70 -21.01 25.34
N TRP A 1010 2.50 -19.71 25.19
CA TRP A 1010 1.34 -19.13 24.53
C TRP A 1010 1.78 -17.87 23.77
N LEU A 1011 0.96 -17.42 22.82
CA LEU A 1011 1.24 -16.25 21.99
C LEU A 1011 0.36 -15.08 22.39
N THR A 1012 0.87 -13.86 22.26
CA THR A 1012 0.03 -12.67 22.12
C THR A 1012 -0.66 -12.66 20.75
N TRP A 1013 -1.73 -11.87 20.59
CA TRP A 1013 -2.38 -11.67 19.30
C TRP A 1013 -1.47 -11.00 18.27
N GLU A 1014 -0.51 -10.18 18.74
CA GLU A 1014 0.52 -9.61 17.87
C GLU A 1014 1.45 -10.70 17.33
N GLU A 1015 1.97 -11.58 18.20
CA GLU A 1015 2.82 -12.71 17.78
C GLU A 1015 2.06 -13.70 16.89
N SER A 1016 0.80 -13.97 17.21
CA SER A 1016 -0.10 -14.79 16.38
C SER A 1016 -0.30 -14.17 15.00
N ALA A 1017 -0.49 -12.85 14.90
CA ALA A 1017 -0.58 -12.14 13.64
C ALA A 1017 0.73 -12.23 12.85
N GLU A 1018 1.90 -12.08 13.48
CA GLU A 1018 3.20 -12.24 12.82
C GLU A 1018 3.45 -13.67 12.31
N GLN A 1019 2.99 -14.70 13.04
CA GLN A 1019 3.01 -16.07 12.55
C GLN A 1019 2.09 -16.23 11.34
N LEU A 1020 0.87 -15.70 11.42
CA LEU A 1020 -0.11 -15.78 10.34
C LEU A 1020 0.40 -15.10 9.05
N LYS A 1021 1.02 -13.92 9.17
CA LYS A 1021 1.62 -13.20 8.03
C LYS A 1021 2.61 -14.06 7.27
N ARG A 1022 3.44 -14.84 7.97
CA ARG A 1022 4.39 -15.76 7.33
C ARG A 1022 3.70 -16.80 6.46
N HIS A 1023 2.54 -17.30 6.87
CA HIS A 1023 1.76 -18.26 6.05
C HIS A 1023 1.03 -17.59 4.89
N LEU A 1024 0.43 -16.42 5.12
CA LEU A 1024 -0.33 -15.69 4.11
C LEU A 1024 0.55 -15.14 2.98
N LEU A 1025 1.78 -14.74 3.31
CA LEU A 1025 2.66 -13.98 2.41
C LEU A 1025 3.81 -14.82 1.83
N CYS A 1026 3.92 -16.09 2.19
CA CYS A 1026 4.96 -16.95 1.63
C CYS A 1026 4.72 -17.20 0.14
N SER A 1027 5.75 -17.02 -0.69
CA SER A 1027 5.71 -17.34 -2.12
C SER A 1027 5.94 -18.83 -2.41
N SER A 1028 6.56 -19.56 -1.47
CA SER A 1028 6.84 -20.99 -1.58
C SER A 1028 5.84 -21.81 -0.75
N PRO A 1029 5.44 -23.00 -1.19
CA PRO A 1029 4.72 -23.92 -0.31
C PRO A 1029 5.63 -24.24 0.90
N PRO A 1030 5.23 -23.99 2.15
CA PRO A 1030 5.90 -24.60 3.29
C PRO A 1030 5.87 -26.12 3.12
N ILE A 1031 6.88 -26.81 3.68
CA ILE A 1031 7.02 -28.27 3.66
C ILE A 1031 5.64 -28.90 3.85
N LEU A 1032 5.15 -29.60 2.81
CA LEU A 1032 3.90 -30.35 2.86
C LEU A 1032 4.03 -31.35 4.01
N LEU A 1033 3.14 -31.28 5.00
CA LEU A 1033 3.00 -32.34 5.98
C LEU A 1033 2.42 -33.54 5.24
N HIS A 1034 3.26 -34.53 4.93
CA HIS A 1034 2.78 -35.77 4.33
C HIS A 1034 2.10 -36.62 5.42
N SER A 1035 1.09 -37.41 5.05
CA SER A 1035 0.44 -38.35 5.98
C SER A 1035 1.40 -39.40 6.57
N SER A 1036 2.62 -39.48 6.04
CA SER A 1036 3.72 -40.34 6.49
C SER A 1036 4.74 -39.64 7.38
N ASP A 1037 4.63 -38.32 7.62
CA ASP A 1037 5.52 -37.63 8.55
C ASP A 1037 5.21 -38.10 9.98
N PRO A 1038 6.21 -38.59 10.74
CA PRO A 1038 5.97 -39.04 12.09
C PRO A 1038 5.45 -37.87 12.94
N PRO A 1039 4.53 -38.09 13.89
CA PRO A 1039 4.19 -37.07 14.87
C PRO A 1039 5.50 -36.59 15.50
N VAL A 1040 5.68 -35.26 15.60
CA VAL A 1040 6.82 -34.64 16.27
C VAL A 1040 7.08 -35.43 17.56
N PRO A 1041 8.29 -35.97 17.79
CA PRO A 1041 8.50 -36.90 18.89
C PRO A 1041 8.06 -36.24 20.18
N SER A 1042 7.17 -36.89 20.92
CA SER A 1042 6.98 -36.57 22.33
C SER A 1042 8.36 -36.52 22.96
N LEU A 1043 8.71 -35.43 23.62
CA LEU A 1043 9.89 -35.34 24.48
C LEU A 1043 9.72 -36.35 25.61
N THR A 1044 9.96 -37.63 25.34
CA THR A 1044 10.02 -38.67 26.36
C THR A 1044 11.23 -38.38 27.23
N ALA A 1045 10.94 -38.17 28.51
CA ALA A 1045 11.86 -37.94 29.60
C ALA A 1045 13.15 -38.76 29.48
N LYS A 1046 14.30 -38.08 29.51
CA LYS A 1046 15.54 -38.67 30.01
C LYS A 1046 15.29 -39.07 31.47
N ARG A 1047 15.13 -40.37 31.72
CA ARG A 1047 15.33 -40.95 33.05
C ARG A 1047 16.75 -40.64 33.48
N VAL A 1048 16.88 -39.88 34.55
CA VAL A 1048 18.07 -39.84 35.38
C VAL A 1048 18.02 -41.10 36.26
N GLU A 1049 18.92 -42.05 36.01
CA GLU A 1049 19.28 -43.08 36.97
C GLU A 1049 20.74 -42.82 37.40
N ALA A 1050 20.91 -42.80 38.73
CA ALA A 1050 22.13 -42.59 39.54
C ALA A 1050 22.76 -41.19 39.52
#